data_AF-A0A9Q1HAP8-F1
#
_entry.id   AF-A0A9Q1HAP8-F1
#
_cell.length_a   1.000
_cell.length_b   1.000
_cell.length_c   1.000
_cell.angle_alpha   90.00
_cell.angle_beta   90.00
_cell.angle_gamma   90.00
#
_symmetry.space_group_name_H-M   'P 1'
#
loop_
_entity.id
_entity.type
_entity.pdbx_description
1 polymer ?
#
loop_
_entity_poly.entity_id
_entity_poly.type
_entity_poly.pdbx_seq_one_letter_code
_entity_poly.pdbx_strand_id
1 'polypeptide(L)'
;MVFGSEIGYSKHEDDVEQTPTNGTINGNAITQISDTGHDGSKVNETEEEREKWGSWLDFILACTGYAVGLGNVWRFPYLCHEYGGGAFLIPYLIMLFCCGLPLFFMELSLGQFASQGALTIWSICPLFTGIGYGMIIVSALVAIYYNVIIAWTVYYGIKSFSFPNLPWISCNNTWNTEFCFDEVLNTTRASARENESAAVRATEEFWNYKVHGLSDKPTIGEIGGINWHLLGCLAASWIVVGVCISKGVKSSGKVVYFTAVFPYVVLIILFFRGVTLPGARDGILYYVRPDEFQYILDAKTWYHATTQIFYSLGVSFGVLLTFSSYNKFHNNCYRDAIIVSLINCGTSIFAGFVIFSILGFMAHESGRSVKDVVDKGPGLAFIAYPEALARMPGSQFWSFLFFFMLFTLGLDSEFATMEMLITAVVDKLPQHLKKWKPLVTFGACFLGFLGGILMVTKSGLFIFTLTDTYAAGFSLIVIALTYSLIISYIYGLERFRKDIEAMIGFMPGIYWKVMWGGIITRRLSRGHRLILPGVIQVLLPLIIIGSFVFYTPAHYNEYVFPPAAEVCGWTMTLASFLVIPGYSVYAVIFKANQPSYIERLKFLTKPTKEWGPLLDKHRREAGYHVLTSTKNPTTNGATQVDRDDAHYFAYSQDIAL
;
A
#
# COMPACT_ATOMS: atom_id res chain seq x y z
N MET A 1 -3.04 -55.38 16.74
CA MET A 1 -4.25 -55.83 16.01
C MET A 1 -4.52 -54.78 14.95
N VAL A 2 -3.90 -54.78 13.75
CA VAL A 2 -3.89 -55.76 12.64
C VAL A 2 -5.28 -56.31 12.34
N PHE A 3 -5.90 -55.79 11.28
CA PHE A 3 -6.41 -56.45 10.05
C PHE A 3 -7.03 -55.29 9.22
N GLY A 4 -6.75 -55.03 7.94
CA GLY A 4 -6.26 -55.87 6.85
C GLY A 4 -7.38 -56.08 5.81
N SER A 5 -7.14 -55.56 4.58
CA SER A 5 -7.47 -56.15 3.26
C SER A 5 -8.95 -56.36 2.85
N GLU A 6 -9.41 -56.32 1.60
CA GLU A 6 -8.83 -56.22 0.24
C GLU A 6 -10.00 -56.07 -0.79
N ILE A 7 -9.73 -55.39 -1.91
CA ILE A 7 -9.98 -55.74 -3.33
C ILE A 7 -11.36 -56.30 -3.80
N GLY A 8 -11.88 -55.73 -4.89
CA GLY A 8 -12.79 -56.44 -5.82
C GLY A 8 -13.29 -55.60 -7.01
N TYR A 9 -12.61 -55.70 -8.15
CA TYR A 9 -13.06 -55.26 -9.49
C TYR A 9 -13.92 -56.36 -10.16
N SER A 10 -14.96 -56.01 -10.93
CA SER A 10 -15.19 -56.56 -12.30
C SER A 10 -16.32 -55.87 -13.07
N LYS A 11 -16.10 -55.69 -14.38
CA LYS A 11 -16.99 -55.23 -15.47
C LYS A 11 -17.95 -56.33 -15.97
N HIS A 12 -19.04 -55.93 -16.64
CA HIS A 12 -19.53 -56.37 -17.98
C HIS A 12 -20.79 -55.51 -18.31
N GLU A 13 -20.88 -54.73 -19.42
CA GLU A 13 -21.26 -55.12 -20.82
C GLU A 13 -22.54 -55.97 -20.86
N ASP A 14 -23.52 -55.83 -21.74
CA ASP A 14 -24.12 -54.88 -22.70
C ASP A 14 -25.44 -55.62 -23.08
N ASP A 15 -26.52 -54.95 -23.50
CA ASP A 15 -27.36 -55.44 -24.63
C ASP A 15 -28.62 -54.60 -24.90
N VAL A 16 -28.88 -54.59 -26.21
CA VAL A 16 -29.83 -53.88 -27.08
C VAL A 16 -31.23 -54.51 -27.09
N GLU A 17 -32.29 -53.71 -27.29
CA GLU A 17 -33.41 -53.93 -28.28
C GLU A 17 -34.56 -52.92 -28.04
N GLN A 18 -34.84 -52.00 -28.98
CA GLN A 18 -35.73 -52.05 -30.16
C GLN A 18 -37.23 -51.71 -29.90
N THR A 19 -37.73 -50.83 -30.78
CA THR A 19 -38.99 -50.05 -30.87
C THR A 19 -40.27 -50.85 -31.19
N PRO A 20 -41.50 -50.26 -31.20
CA PRO A 20 -42.03 -49.60 -32.43
C PRO A 20 -42.99 -48.38 -32.28
N THR A 21 -42.76 -47.40 -33.17
CA THR A 21 -43.66 -46.53 -33.99
C THR A 21 -45.20 -46.49 -33.83
N ASN A 22 -45.83 -45.29 -33.85
CA ASN A 22 -46.51 -44.61 -35.01
C ASN A 22 -47.61 -43.56 -34.64
N GLY A 23 -47.73 -42.47 -35.43
CA GLY A 23 -48.98 -41.68 -35.63
C GLY A 23 -48.92 -40.15 -35.40
N THR A 24 -48.46 -39.23 -36.28
CA THR A 24 -49.08 -38.60 -37.49
C THR A 24 -49.63 -37.15 -37.29
N ILE A 25 -48.92 -36.17 -37.88
CA ILE A 25 -49.31 -34.94 -38.66
C ILE A 25 -50.06 -33.73 -38.04
N ASN A 26 -49.37 -32.56 -38.07
CA ASN A 26 -49.73 -31.24 -38.67
C ASN A 26 -48.68 -30.22 -38.15
N GLY A 27 -47.94 -29.40 -38.90
CA GLY A 27 -48.12 -28.80 -40.21
C GLY A 27 -47.97 -27.28 -40.06
N ASN A 28 -46.75 -26.74 -40.27
CA ASN A 28 -46.49 -25.40 -40.83
C ASN A 28 -44.97 -25.17 -41.00
N ALA A 29 -44.55 -25.18 -42.26
CA ALA A 29 -43.22 -24.81 -42.72
C ALA A 29 -43.12 -23.30 -42.94
N ILE A 30 -41.91 -22.74 -42.91
CA ILE A 30 -41.33 -21.91 -43.98
C ILE A 30 -39.81 -21.74 -43.73
N THR A 31 -39.08 -22.45 -44.59
CA THR A 31 -37.76 -22.18 -45.20
C THR A 31 -36.48 -22.11 -44.35
N GLN A 32 -35.78 -23.25 -44.31
CA GLN A 32 -34.33 -23.32 -44.32
C GLN A 32 -33.80 -23.11 -45.75
N ILE A 33 -32.72 -22.33 -45.89
CA ILE A 33 -31.70 -22.58 -46.92
C ILE A 33 -30.50 -23.15 -46.16
N SER A 34 -30.21 -24.41 -46.41
CA SER A 34 -29.01 -25.10 -45.99
C SER A 34 -27.85 -24.69 -46.90
N ASP A 35 -26.68 -24.42 -46.33
CA ASP A 35 -25.45 -24.77 -47.01
C ASP A 35 -24.42 -25.35 -46.02
N THR A 36 -24.23 -26.65 -46.21
CA THR A 36 -23.00 -27.46 -46.17
C THR A 36 -21.87 -27.11 -45.20
N GLY A 37 -21.42 -28.15 -44.50
CA GLY A 37 -20.46 -28.08 -43.42
C GLY A 37 -19.04 -27.66 -43.83
N HIS A 38 -18.42 -26.94 -42.92
CA HIS A 38 -16.99 -27.05 -42.67
C HIS A 38 -16.81 -27.34 -41.18
N ASP A 39 -16.11 -28.44 -40.91
CA ASP A 39 -15.68 -28.89 -39.60
C ASP A 39 -14.84 -27.79 -38.94
N GLY A 40 -15.52 -26.91 -38.20
CA GLY A 40 -14.90 -25.88 -37.39
C GLY A 40 -14.31 -26.54 -36.17
N SER A 41 -13.05 -26.97 -36.28
CA SER A 41 -12.24 -27.26 -35.11
C SER A 41 -12.33 -26.05 -34.17
N LYS A 42 -13.00 -26.23 -33.04
CA LYS A 42 -12.91 -25.32 -31.91
C LYS A 42 -11.46 -25.40 -31.42
N VAL A 43 -10.59 -24.60 -32.03
CA VAL A 43 -9.31 -24.25 -31.43
C VAL A 43 -9.67 -23.41 -30.21
N ASN A 44 -9.81 -24.06 -29.06
CA ASN A 44 -9.72 -23.39 -27.78
C ASN A 44 -8.27 -22.89 -27.64
N GLU A 45 -7.96 -21.76 -28.27
CA GLU A 45 -6.81 -20.95 -27.86
C GLU A 45 -7.14 -20.48 -26.44
N THR A 46 -6.57 -21.15 -25.44
CA THR A 46 -6.60 -20.64 -24.08
C THR A 46 -5.73 -19.39 -24.05
N GLU A 47 -6.33 -18.23 -24.35
CA GLU A 47 -5.76 -16.94 -23.94
C GLU A 47 -5.36 -17.07 -22.47
N GLU A 48 -4.08 -16.84 -22.13
CA GLU A 48 -3.63 -16.95 -20.74
C GLU A 48 -4.28 -15.84 -19.91
N GLU A 49 -5.44 -16.14 -19.31
CA GLU A 49 -6.12 -15.21 -18.43
C GLU A 49 -5.31 -14.99 -17.14
N ARG A 50 -5.06 -13.71 -16.82
CA ARG A 50 -4.56 -13.29 -15.50
C ARG A 50 -5.58 -13.72 -14.44
N GLU A 51 -5.09 -14.19 -13.29
CA GLU A 51 -5.96 -14.50 -12.15
C GLU A 51 -6.83 -13.28 -11.78
N LYS A 52 -8.04 -13.51 -11.29
CA LYS A 52 -8.97 -12.45 -10.89
C LYS A 52 -9.39 -12.62 -9.44
N TRP A 53 -9.80 -11.51 -8.81
CA TRP A 53 -10.43 -11.55 -7.49
C TRP A 53 -11.68 -12.43 -7.49
N GLY A 54 -11.88 -13.19 -6.41
CA GLY A 54 -13.02 -14.10 -6.28
C GLY A 54 -14.37 -13.37 -6.23
N SER A 55 -14.39 -12.18 -5.62
CA SER A 55 -15.56 -11.31 -5.54
C SER A 55 -15.15 -9.83 -5.53
N TRP A 56 -16.11 -8.93 -5.74
CA TRP A 56 -15.90 -7.49 -5.57
C TRP A 56 -15.54 -7.13 -4.11
N LEU A 57 -16.12 -7.84 -3.14
CA LEU A 57 -15.80 -7.63 -1.72
C LEU A 57 -14.37 -8.06 -1.39
N ASP A 58 -13.85 -9.13 -2.01
CA ASP A 58 -12.46 -9.56 -1.83
C ASP A 58 -11.50 -8.42 -2.23
N PHE A 59 -11.78 -7.73 -3.35
CA PHE A 59 -11.01 -6.57 -3.81
C PHE A 59 -11.17 -5.34 -2.89
N ILE A 60 -12.40 -4.96 -2.55
CA ILE A 60 -12.65 -3.78 -1.70
C ILE A 60 -12.02 -3.95 -0.33
N LEU A 61 -12.19 -5.11 0.31
CA LEU A 61 -11.59 -5.38 1.61
C LEU A 61 -10.07 -5.42 1.54
N ALA A 62 -9.48 -5.97 0.46
CA ALA A 62 -8.03 -5.92 0.27
C ALA A 62 -7.51 -4.49 0.10
N CYS A 63 -8.17 -3.65 -0.71
CA CYS A 63 -7.81 -2.24 -0.86
C CYS A 63 -8.04 -1.43 0.43
N THR A 64 -9.11 -1.70 1.17
CA THR A 64 -9.39 -1.08 2.46
C THR A 64 -8.37 -1.51 3.51
N GLY A 65 -8.03 -2.80 3.62
CA GLY A 65 -7.01 -3.28 4.54
C GLY A 65 -5.61 -2.77 4.19
N TYR A 66 -5.31 -2.57 2.90
CA TYR A 66 -4.07 -1.92 2.48
C TYR A 66 -4.01 -0.45 2.93
N ALA A 67 -5.07 0.33 2.65
CA ALA A 67 -5.11 1.75 2.96
C ALA A 67 -5.26 2.02 4.48
N VAL A 68 -6.05 1.21 5.18
CA VAL A 68 -6.24 1.32 6.64
C VAL A 68 -5.18 0.50 7.35
N GLY A 69 -4.06 1.16 7.63
CA GLY A 69 -2.94 0.57 8.35
C GLY A 69 -2.74 1.16 9.74
N LEU A 70 -1.58 0.87 10.33
CA LEU A 70 -1.18 1.42 11.63
C LEU A 70 -1.22 2.97 11.64
N GLY A 71 -0.85 3.59 10.51
CA GLY A 71 -0.84 5.05 10.31
C GLY A 71 -2.14 5.75 10.68
N ASN A 72 -3.29 5.09 10.48
CA ASN A 72 -4.61 5.65 10.81
C ASN A 72 -4.84 5.74 12.32
N VAL A 73 -4.25 4.82 13.10
CA VAL A 73 -4.47 4.71 14.55
C VAL A 73 -3.46 5.53 15.35
N TRP A 74 -2.19 5.57 14.96
CA TRP A 74 -1.15 6.25 15.77
C TRP A 74 -0.62 7.57 15.18
N ARG A 75 -0.54 7.70 13.86
CA ARG A 75 0.16 8.79 13.20
C ARG A 75 -0.81 9.93 12.91
N PHE A 76 -2.00 9.59 12.42
CA PHE A 76 -3.03 10.59 12.18
C PHE A 76 -3.45 11.34 13.47
N PRO A 77 -3.74 10.66 14.60
CA PRO A 77 -4.06 11.38 15.85
C PRO A 77 -2.89 12.21 16.37
N TYR A 78 -1.66 11.71 16.27
CA TYR A 78 -0.44 12.47 16.57
C TYR A 78 -0.34 13.75 15.71
N LEU A 79 -0.56 13.66 14.40
CA LEU A 79 -0.53 14.84 13.52
C LEU A 79 -1.64 15.83 13.82
N CYS A 80 -2.82 15.34 14.21
CA CYS A 80 -3.87 16.23 14.71
C CYS A 80 -3.39 16.94 15.98
N HIS A 81 -2.75 16.25 16.92
CA HIS A 81 -2.22 16.87 18.14
C HIS A 81 -1.16 17.94 17.83
N GLU A 82 -0.17 17.64 16.97
CA GLU A 82 0.97 18.52 16.67
C GLU A 82 0.58 19.75 15.83
N TYR A 83 -0.44 19.64 14.97
CA TYR A 83 -0.78 20.65 13.96
C TYR A 83 -2.17 21.28 14.13
N GLY A 84 -2.60 21.50 15.38
CA GLY A 84 -3.76 22.35 15.70
C GLY A 84 -5.10 21.63 15.86
N GLY A 85 -5.08 20.35 16.26
CA GLY A 85 -6.27 19.55 16.59
C GLY A 85 -7.26 19.47 15.43
N GLY A 86 -8.48 19.95 15.68
CA GLY A 86 -9.56 19.97 14.70
C GLY A 86 -9.24 20.83 13.46
N ALA A 87 -8.35 21.82 13.59
CA ALA A 87 -7.93 22.65 12.46
C ALA A 87 -7.18 21.85 11.39
N PHE A 88 -6.43 20.80 11.78
CA PHE A 88 -5.71 19.90 10.86
C PHE A 88 -6.63 19.09 9.94
N LEU A 89 -7.88 18.84 10.36
CA LEU A 89 -8.85 18.10 9.54
C LEU A 89 -9.20 18.82 8.23
N ILE A 90 -9.15 20.15 8.21
CA ILE A 90 -9.43 20.96 7.03
C ILE A 90 -8.39 20.72 5.92
N PRO A 91 -7.08 20.99 6.12
CA PRO A 91 -6.07 20.69 5.12
C PRO A 91 -6.01 19.20 4.79
N TYR A 92 -6.23 18.31 5.76
CA TYR A 92 -6.28 16.87 5.51
C TYR A 92 -7.37 16.47 4.49
N LEU A 93 -8.62 16.94 4.69
CA LEU A 93 -9.72 16.66 3.77
C LEU A 93 -9.56 17.36 2.42
N ILE A 94 -9.02 18.58 2.38
CA ILE A 94 -8.75 19.27 1.12
C ILE A 94 -7.68 18.50 0.31
N MET A 95 -6.59 18.07 0.96
CA MET A 95 -5.54 17.30 0.29
C MET A 95 -5.99 15.91 -0.16
N LEU A 96 -6.97 15.30 0.53
CA LEU A 96 -7.66 14.11 0.04
C LEU A 96 -8.30 14.36 -1.33
N PHE A 97 -9.14 15.38 -1.46
CA PHE A 97 -9.87 15.65 -2.71
C PHE A 97 -9.01 16.31 -3.79
N CYS A 98 -7.93 17.01 -3.44
CA CYS A 98 -7.07 17.67 -4.43
C CYS A 98 -5.94 16.77 -4.96
N CYS A 99 -5.43 15.85 -4.13
CA CYS A 99 -4.29 14.99 -4.48
C CYS A 99 -4.58 13.51 -4.28
N GLY A 100 -5.01 13.10 -3.08
CA GLY A 100 -5.15 11.69 -2.72
C GLY A 100 -6.08 10.91 -3.63
N LEU A 101 -7.36 11.27 -3.65
CA LEU A 101 -8.40 10.61 -4.44
C LEU A 101 -8.12 10.67 -5.97
N PRO A 102 -7.72 11.82 -6.55
CA PRO A 102 -7.27 11.88 -7.95
C PRO A 102 -6.16 10.91 -8.31
N LEU A 103 -5.11 10.80 -7.51
CA LEU A 103 -4.00 9.88 -7.79
C LEU A 103 -4.40 8.41 -7.56
N PHE A 104 -5.17 8.15 -6.50
CA PHE A 104 -5.70 6.82 -6.20
C PHE A 104 -6.55 6.28 -7.35
N PHE A 105 -7.47 7.10 -7.88
CA PHE A 105 -8.29 6.72 -9.03
C PHE A 105 -7.46 6.53 -10.31
N MET A 106 -6.43 7.34 -10.51
CA MET A 106 -5.52 7.19 -11.65
C MET A 106 -4.80 5.84 -11.62
N GLU A 107 -4.24 5.43 -10.49
CA GLU A 107 -3.57 4.13 -10.36
C GLU A 107 -4.55 2.95 -10.51
N LEU A 108 -5.71 2.99 -9.83
CA LEU A 108 -6.70 1.93 -9.98
C LEU A 108 -7.16 1.76 -11.43
N SER A 109 -7.41 2.87 -12.12
CA SER A 109 -7.81 2.83 -13.53
C SER A 109 -6.70 2.28 -14.43
N LEU A 110 -5.45 2.71 -14.22
CA LEU A 110 -4.32 2.29 -15.03
C LEU A 110 -4.09 0.77 -14.91
N GLY A 111 -4.03 0.27 -13.67
CA GLY A 111 -3.80 -1.16 -13.42
C GLY A 111 -4.93 -2.04 -13.92
N GLN A 112 -6.20 -1.63 -13.74
CA GLN A 112 -7.36 -2.37 -14.26
C GLN A 112 -7.37 -2.42 -15.79
N PHE A 113 -7.08 -1.30 -16.45
CA PHE A 113 -7.08 -1.21 -17.91
C PHE A 113 -6.04 -2.15 -18.53
N ALA A 114 -4.79 -2.07 -18.07
CA ALA A 114 -3.69 -2.86 -18.63
C ALA A 114 -3.68 -4.32 -18.15
N SER A 115 -4.27 -4.63 -16.99
CA SER A 115 -4.15 -5.95 -16.34
C SER A 115 -2.68 -6.39 -16.19
N GLN A 116 -1.80 -5.44 -15.88
CA GLN A 116 -0.35 -5.61 -15.73
C GLN A 116 0.12 -5.13 -14.35
N GLY A 117 1.17 -5.77 -13.80
CA GLY A 117 1.77 -5.35 -12.54
C GLY A 117 2.53 -4.02 -12.63
N ALA A 118 2.94 -3.49 -11.48
CA ALA A 118 3.58 -2.17 -11.35
C ALA A 118 4.86 -1.97 -12.19
N LEU A 119 5.55 -3.06 -12.58
CA LEU A 119 6.75 -2.99 -13.41
C LEU A 119 6.46 -3.03 -14.92
N THR A 120 5.53 -3.88 -15.34
CA THR A 120 5.25 -4.13 -16.76
C THR A 120 4.34 -3.09 -17.39
N ILE A 121 3.56 -2.38 -16.56
CA ILE A 121 2.58 -1.37 -16.99
C ILE A 121 3.21 -0.18 -17.74
N TRP A 122 4.52 0.04 -17.58
CA TRP A 122 5.24 1.12 -18.26
C TRP A 122 5.46 0.87 -19.76
N SER A 123 4.89 -0.20 -20.32
CA SER A 123 4.68 -0.33 -21.77
C SER A 123 3.90 0.84 -22.37
N ILE A 124 3.13 1.59 -21.56
CA ILE A 124 2.52 2.89 -21.93
C ILE A 124 3.56 3.94 -22.35
N CYS A 125 4.74 3.95 -21.73
CA CYS A 125 5.82 4.89 -21.98
C CYS A 125 7.16 4.25 -21.58
N PRO A 126 7.78 3.46 -22.47
CA PRO A 126 8.98 2.67 -22.18
C PRO A 126 10.14 3.44 -21.59
N LEU A 127 10.27 4.73 -21.94
CA LEU A 127 11.29 5.62 -21.39
C LEU A 127 11.29 5.62 -19.86
N PHE A 128 10.11 5.59 -19.24
CA PHE A 128 9.92 5.75 -17.80
C PHE A 128 9.65 4.43 -17.07
N THR A 129 10.08 3.29 -17.62
CA THR A 129 10.01 1.99 -16.91
C THR A 129 10.74 2.02 -15.57
N GLY A 130 11.70 2.94 -15.39
CA GLY A 130 12.36 3.21 -14.11
C GLY A 130 11.40 3.53 -12.96
N ILE A 131 10.19 4.04 -13.23
CA ILE A 131 9.19 4.30 -12.17
C ILE A 131 8.79 3.00 -11.48
N GLY A 132 8.54 1.92 -12.24
CA GLY A 132 8.20 0.62 -11.67
C GLY A 132 9.31 0.06 -10.79
N TYR A 133 10.58 0.23 -11.21
CA TYR A 133 11.72 -0.13 -10.36
C TYR A 133 11.80 0.72 -9.09
N GLY A 134 11.51 2.03 -9.19
CA GLY A 134 11.42 2.90 -8.02
C GLY A 134 10.34 2.47 -7.03
N MET A 135 9.15 2.14 -7.51
CA MET A 135 8.04 1.61 -6.70
C MET A 135 8.44 0.30 -5.97
N ILE A 136 9.16 -0.59 -6.65
CA ILE A 136 9.68 -1.84 -6.07
C ILE A 136 10.69 -1.54 -4.96
N ILE A 137 11.65 -0.63 -5.19
CA ILE A 137 12.69 -0.30 -4.21
C ILE A 137 12.06 0.30 -2.95
N VAL A 138 11.16 1.29 -3.09
CA VAL A 138 10.47 1.91 -1.94
C VAL A 138 9.69 0.86 -1.16
N SER A 139 8.90 0.04 -1.86
CA SER A 139 8.05 -0.97 -1.22
C SER A 139 8.85 -2.08 -0.56
N ALA A 140 10.01 -2.46 -1.12
CA ALA A 140 10.90 -3.45 -0.49
C ALA A 140 11.51 -2.91 0.80
N LEU A 141 11.95 -1.64 0.82
CA LEU A 141 12.44 -1.00 2.04
C LEU A 141 11.33 -0.91 3.09
N VAL A 142 10.12 -0.53 2.66
CA VAL A 142 8.96 -0.39 3.56
C VAL A 142 8.53 -1.72 4.14
N ALA A 143 8.41 -2.77 3.32
CA ALA A 143 8.08 -4.12 3.80
C ALA A 143 9.05 -4.61 4.90
N ILE A 144 10.35 -4.31 4.75
CA ILE A 144 11.37 -4.71 5.74
C ILE A 144 11.10 -4.06 7.11
N TYR A 145 11.00 -2.73 7.18
CA TYR A 145 10.85 -2.06 8.48
C TYR A 145 9.41 -2.16 9.02
N TYR A 146 8.41 -2.17 8.15
CA TYR A 146 7.01 -2.26 8.56
C TYR A 146 6.71 -3.59 9.26
N ASN A 147 7.30 -4.69 8.79
CA ASN A 147 7.15 -5.99 9.44
C ASN A 147 7.87 -6.06 10.81
N VAL A 148 8.86 -5.20 11.08
CA VAL A 148 9.44 -5.03 12.43
C VAL A 148 8.40 -4.45 13.40
N ILE A 149 7.54 -3.56 12.92
CA ILE A 149 6.43 -3.01 13.72
C ILE A 149 5.43 -4.13 14.06
N ILE A 150 5.10 -4.98 13.08
CA ILE A 150 4.25 -6.15 13.30
C ILE A 150 4.90 -7.07 14.35
N ALA A 151 6.22 -7.29 14.30
CA ALA A 151 6.94 -8.04 15.32
C ALA A 151 6.79 -7.43 16.73
N TRP A 152 6.80 -6.11 16.88
CA TRP A 152 6.52 -5.45 18.16
C TRP A 152 5.09 -5.71 18.63
N THR A 153 4.10 -5.66 17.74
CA THR A 153 2.71 -6.00 18.11
C THR A 153 2.57 -7.44 18.58
N VAL A 154 3.29 -8.39 17.95
CA VAL A 154 3.34 -9.79 18.41
C VAL A 154 3.98 -9.89 19.78
N TYR A 155 5.11 -9.21 20.01
CA TYR A 155 5.79 -9.19 21.31
C TYR A 155 4.87 -8.69 22.42
N TYR A 156 4.24 -7.53 22.23
CA TYR A 156 3.33 -6.93 23.18
C TYR A 156 2.04 -7.76 23.36
N GLY A 157 1.52 -8.36 22.29
CA GLY A 157 0.38 -9.29 22.35
C GLY A 157 0.69 -10.50 23.23
N ILE A 158 1.87 -11.11 23.10
CA ILE A 158 2.32 -12.20 23.98
C ILE A 158 2.49 -11.70 25.42
N LYS A 159 3.09 -10.52 25.61
CA LYS A 159 3.31 -9.94 26.95
C LYS A 159 2.02 -9.51 27.65
N SER A 160 0.93 -9.30 26.92
CA SER A 160 -0.38 -8.99 27.50
C SER A 160 -0.96 -10.15 28.33
N PHE A 161 -0.48 -11.39 28.13
CA PHE A 161 -0.86 -12.56 28.94
C PHE A 161 -0.02 -12.75 30.21
N SER A 162 0.69 -11.71 30.67
CA SER A 162 1.48 -11.77 31.90
C SER A 162 0.57 -11.71 33.14
N PHE A 163 0.80 -12.62 34.09
CA PHE A 163 0.07 -12.69 35.36
C PHE A 163 1.02 -12.47 36.55
N PRO A 164 0.59 -11.77 37.62
CA PRO A 164 -0.74 -11.18 37.81
C PRO A 164 -0.94 -9.82 37.11
N ASN A 165 0.14 -9.18 36.66
CA ASN A 165 0.16 -7.81 36.16
C ASN A 165 0.87 -7.72 34.81
N LEU A 166 0.52 -6.70 34.03
CA LEU A 166 1.23 -6.33 32.80
C LEU A 166 2.68 -5.92 33.11
N PRO A 167 3.67 -6.24 32.28
CA PRO A 167 5.08 -6.03 32.63
C PRO A 167 5.53 -4.56 32.57
N TRP A 168 4.76 -3.68 31.93
CA TRP A 168 5.08 -2.26 31.76
C TRP A 168 4.45 -1.33 32.81
N ILE A 169 3.84 -1.88 33.87
CA ILE A 169 3.10 -1.08 34.87
C ILE A 169 3.88 -0.85 36.17
N SER A 170 5.09 -1.37 36.31
CA SER A 170 5.83 -1.31 37.57
C SER A 170 7.29 -0.95 37.36
N CYS A 171 7.87 -0.25 38.34
CA CYS A 171 9.30 0.07 38.39
C CYS A 171 10.14 -0.98 39.13
N ASN A 172 9.54 -2.12 39.47
CA ASN A 172 10.18 -3.21 40.22
C ASN A 172 10.62 -4.37 39.31
N ASN A 173 11.21 -4.05 38.16
CA ASN A 173 11.77 -5.04 37.25
C ASN A 173 13.28 -4.88 37.10
N THR A 174 13.92 -5.93 36.57
CA THR A 174 15.38 -5.97 36.38
C THR A 174 15.92 -4.96 35.38
N TRP A 175 15.06 -4.40 34.52
CA TRP A 175 15.42 -3.40 33.51
C TRP A 175 15.15 -1.97 33.97
N ASN A 176 14.49 -1.77 35.12
CA ASN A 176 14.14 -0.43 35.55
C ASN A 176 15.30 0.30 36.21
N THR A 177 15.46 1.58 35.91
CA THR A 177 16.48 2.45 36.49
C THR A 177 15.99 3.10 37.79
N GLU A 178 16.87 3.79 38.51
CA GLU A 178 16.50 4.54 39.74
C GLU A 178 15.58 5.73 39.47
N PHE A 179 15.52 6.20 38.22
CA PHE A 179 14.69 7.32 37.78
C PHE A 179 13.29 6.90 37.29
N CYS A 180 12.99 5.59 37.36
CA CYS A 180 11.67 5.08 37.00
C CYS A 180 10.59 5.58 37.96
N PHE A 181 9.49 6.08 37.40
CA PHE A 181 8.25 6.30 38.11
C PHE A 181 7.08 5.54 37.49
N ASP A 182 6.18 5.10 38.37
CA ASP A 182 4.95 4.42 38.04
C ASP A 182 3.78 5.11 38.76
N GLU A 183 2.80 5.56 37.97
CA GLU A 183 1.57 6.19 38.45
C GLU A 183 0.45 5.18 38.73
N VAL A 184 0.54 3.96 38.17
CA VAL A 184 -0.52 2.95 38.22
C VAL A 184 -0.51 2.20 39.55
N LEU A 185 0.66 1.75 40.02
CA LEU A 185 0.78 1.12 41.35
C LEU A 185 1.32 2.09 42.41
N ASN A 186 1.54 3.35 42.04
CA ASN A 186 2.15 4.39 42.89
C ASN A 186 3.52 3.95 43.46
N THR A 187 4.26 3.15 42.68
CA THR A 187 5.56 2.59 43.06
C THR A 187 6.70 3.39 42.44
N THR A 188 7.02 4.54 43.04
CA THR A 188 8.13 5.40 42.61
C THR A 188 9.44 5.01 43.32
N ARG A 189 10.57 4.95 42.59
CA ARG A 189 11.90 4.85 43.22
C ARG A 189 12.32 6.20 43.83
N ALA A 190 13.17 6.16 44.85
CA ALA A 190 13.54 7.33 45.65
C ALA A 190 14.12 8.48 44.79
N SER A 191 15.04 8.17 43.87
CA SER A 191 15.73 9.16 43.04
C SER A 191 14.81 9.88 42.04
N ALA A 192 13.72 9.23 41.61
CA ALA A 192 12.70 9.85 40.75
C ALA A 192 11.84 10.88 41.49
N ARG A 193 11.69 10.75 42.83
CA ARG A 193 10.95 11.74 43.64
C ARG A 193 11.75 13.01 43.90
N GLU A 194 13.08 12.91 43.89
CA GLU A 194 13.97 14.05 44.16
C GLU A 194 14.27 14.87 42.91
N ASN A 195 14.26 14.24 41.72
CA ASN A 195 14.52 14.91 40.43
C ASN A 195 13.37 14.70 39.43
N GLU A 196 12.33 15.54 39.49
CA GLU A 196 11.18 15.47 38.57
C GLU A 196 11.58 15.59 37.09
N SER A 197 12.62 16.37 36.78
CA SER A 197 13.10 16.56 35.40
C SER A 197 13.81 15.34 34.81
N ALA A 198 14.22 14.38 35.64
CA ALA A 198 14.90 13.15 35.21
C ALA A 198 13.99 11.92 35.28
N ALA A 199 12.75 12.08 35.75
CA ALA A 199 11.82 10.97 35.97
C ALA A 199 11.32 10.39 34.63
N VAL A 200 11.43 9.07 34.47
CA VAL A 200 11.00 8.34 33.26
C VAL A 200 9.89 7.35 33.57
N ARG A 201 8.89 7.25 32.70
CA ARG A 201 7.73 6.37 32.88
C ARG A 201 8.12 4.89 32.81
N ALA A 202 7.50 4.05 33.64
CA ALA A 202 7.69 2.59 33.61
C ALA A 202 7.43 1.97 32.22
N THR A 203 6.45 2.49 31.48
CA THR A 203 6.13 2.08 30.10
C THR A 203 7.23 2.44 29.11
N GLU A 204 7.83 3.61 29.25
CA GLU A 204 8.94 4.07 28.43
C GLU A 204 10.22 3.28 28.71
N GLU A 205 10.52 3.00 29.97
CA GLU A 205 11.65 2.11 30.32
C GLU A 205 11.45 0.68 29.83
N PHE A 206 10.21 0.16 29.86
CA PHE A 206 9.91 -1.13 29.26
C PHE A 206 10.19 -1.12 27.75
N TRP A 207 9.78 -0.09 27.03
CA TRP A 207 10.07 0.06 25.60
C TRP A 207 11.58 0.16 25.33
N ASN A 208 12.27 1.10 25.97
CA ASN A 208 13.68 1.38 25.70
C ASN A 208 14.61 0.23 26.16
N TYR A 209 14.45 -0.24 27.40
CA TYR A 209 15.39 -1.18 28.02
C TYR A 209 14.97 -2.65 27.94
N LYS A 210 13.67 -2.96 28.00
CA LYS A 210 13.21 -4.36 27.95
C LYS A 210 12.93 -4.84 26.53
N VAL A 211 12.19 -4.06 25.75
CA VAL A 211 11.82 -4.42 24.36
C VAL A 211 13.04 -4.29 23.47
N HIS A 212 13.68 -3.13 23.44
CA HIS A 212 14.83 -2.88 22.57
C HIS A 212 16.17 -3.28 23.19
N GLY A 213 16.35 -3.07 24.49
CA GLY A 213 17.63 -3.35 25.14
C GLY A 213 18.68 -2.27 24.84
N LEU A 214 18.23 -1.02 24.73
CA LEU A 214 19.10 0.15 24.58
C LEU A 214 20.07 0.23 25.77
N SER A 215 21.30 0.67 25.49
CA SER A 215 22.27 1.04 26.54
C SER A 215 21.94 2.42 27.12
N ASP A 216 22.63 2.82 28.18
CA ASP A 216 22.42 4.14 28.82
C ASP A 216 22.78 5.32 27.89
N LYS A 217 23.72 5.09 26.96
CA LYS A 217 24.13 6.05 25.93
C LYS A 217 24.07 5.38 24.56
N PRO A 218 22.87 5.11 24.06
CA PRO A 218 22.72 4.34 22.85
C PRO A 218 23.17 5.19 21.66
N THR A 219 23.94 4.61 20.74
CA THR A 219 24.34 5.27 19.49
C THR A 219 24.07 4.36 18.31
N ILE A 220 23.78 4.93 17.14
CA ILE A 220 23.59 4.13 15.92
C ILE A 220 24.86 3.36 15.51
N GLY A 221 26.05 3.83 15.92
CA GLY A 221 27.32 3.16 15.64
C GLY A 221 27.53 1.87 16.44
N GLU A 222 26.90 1.77 17.61
CA GLU A 222 26.99 0.60 18.48
C GLU A 222 25.74 -0.28 18.33
N ILE A 223 25.72 -1.11 17.28
CA ILE A 223 24.56 -1.97 16.94
C ILE A 223 24.16 -2.90 18.10
N GLY A 224 25.16 -3.39 18.86
CA GLY A 224 24.97 -4.36 19.92
C GLY A 224 24.58 -5.75 19.42
N GLY A 225 24.20 -6.63 20.34
CA GLY A 225 23.76 -8.00 20.02
C GLY A 225 22.33 -8.05 19.48
N ILE A 226 21.96 -9.18 18.87
CA ILE A 226 20.59 -9.45 18.41
C ILE A 226 19.68 -9.68 19.64
N ASN A 227 18.50 -9.05 19.65
CA ASN A 227 17.47 -9.36 20.62
C ASN A 227 16.70 -10.61 20.18
N TRP A 228 17.01 -11.75 20.78
CA TRP A 228 16.43 -13.05 20.41
C TRP A 228 14.91 -13.12 20.53
N HIS A 229 14.30 -12.36 21.45
CA HIS A 229 12.84 -12.33 21.57
C HIS A 229 12.19 -11.60 20.41
N LEU A 230 12.75 -10.45 20.01
CA LEU A 230 12.26 -9.70 18.84
C LEU A 230 12.56 -10.45 17.54
N LEU A 231 13.70 -11.12 17.42
CA LEU A 231 14.02 -11.96 16.27
C LEU A 231 12.99 -13.08 16.11
N GLY A 232 12.58 -13.73 17.21
CA GLY A 232 11.52 -14.75 17.18
C GLY A 232 10.17 -14.17 16.75
N CYS A 233 9.81 -12.97 17.22
CA CYS A 233 8.58 -12.29 16.80
C CYS A 233 8.61 -11.89 15.31
N LEU A 234 9.77 -11.43 14.82
CA LEU A 234 10.00 -11.10 13.41
C LEU A 234 9.92 -12.34 12.52
N ALA A 235 10.50 -13.47 12.96
CA ALA A 235 10.37 -14.74 12.25
C ALA A 235 8.89 -15.17 12.17
N ALA A 236 8.17 -15.08 13.29
CA ALA A 236 6.75 -15.42 13.34
C ALA A 236 5.91 -14.53 12.41
N SER A 237 6.17 -13.21 12.36
CA SER A 237 5.43 -12.30 11.50
C SER A 237 5.68 -12.58 10.01
N TRP A 238 6.92 -12.82 9.59
CA TRP A 238 7.23 -13.21 8.21
C TRP A 238 6.64 -14.56 7.80
N ILE A 239 6.58 -15.53 8.73
CA ILE A 239 5.92 -16.83 8.48
C ILE A 239 4.43 -16.61 8.24
N VAL A 240 3.75 -15.83 9.09
CA VAL A 240 2.33 -15.52 8.93
C VAL A 240 2.07 -14.85 7.58
N VAL A 241 2.88 -13.83 7.23
CA VAL A 241 2.80 -13.17 5.91
C VAL A 241 2.93 -14.18 4.79
N GLY A 242 4.02 -14.95 4.75
CA GLY A 242 4.27 -15.93 3.68
C GLY A 242 3.17 -16.98 3.53
N VAL A 243 2.61 -17.48 4.63
CA VAL A 243 1.49 -18.43 4.61
C VAL A 243 0.22 -17.79 4.06
N CYS A 244 -0.14 -16.58 4.52
CA CYS A 244 -1.36 -15.88 4.11
C CYS A 244 -1.36 -15.51 2.62
N ILE A 245 -0.22 -15.15 2.05
CA ILE A 245 -0.10 -14.78 0.62
C ILE A 245 0.40 -15.92 -0.30
N SER A 246 0.62 -17.13 0.24
CA SER A 246 1.20 -18.27 -0.50
C SER A 246 0.47 -18.64 -1.80
N LYS A 247 -0.85 -18.43 -1.89
CA LYS A 247 -1.67 -18.65 -3.10
C LYS A 247 -2.08 -17.34 -3.81
N GLY A 248 -1.36 -16.25 -3.55
CA GLY A 248 -1.67 -14.91 -4.05
C GLY A 248 -3.05 -14.40 -3.63
N VAL A 249 -3.67 -13.62 -4.51
CA VAL A 249 -4.98 -12.97 -4.31
C VAL A 249 -6.14 -13.90 -3.92
N LYS A 250 -6.04 -15.21 -4.24
CA LYS A 250 -7.07 -16.20 -3.84
C LYS A 250 -7.02 -16.53 -2.35
N SER A 251 -5.84 -16.50 -1.73
CA SER A 251 -5.68 -16.73 -0.29
C SER A 251 -5.79 -15.41 0.47
N SER A 252 -5.05 -14.38 0.04
CA SER A 252 -5.08 -13.08 0.71
C SER A 252 -6.49 -12.48 0.67
N GLY A 253 -7.21 -12.60 -0.44
CA GLY A 253 -8.61 -12.15 -0.57
C GLY A 253 -9.60 -12.85 0.36
N LYS A 254 -9.25 -13.98 1.00
CA LYS A 254 -10.07 -14.62 2.04
C LYS A 254 -9.63 -14.25 3.45
N VAL A 255 -8.33 -14.13 3.68
CA VAL A 255 -7.79 -13.70 4.99
C VAL A 255 -8.27 -12.29 5.34
N VAL A 256 -8.34 -11.38 4.36
CA VAL A 256 -8.79 -9.98 4.54
C VAL A 256 -10.20 -9.83 5.11
N TYR A 257 -11.08 -10.84 5.00
CA TYR A 257 -12.40 -10.77 5.64
C TYR A 257 -12.30 -10.70 7.16
N PHE A 258 -11.30 -11.34 7.74
CA PHE A 258 -11.03 -11.24 9.16
C PHE A 258 -10.13 -10.04 9.44
N THR A 259 -8.97 -9.96 8.79
CA THR A 259 -7.94 -8.99 9.12
C THR A 259 -8.34 -7.54 8.84
N ALA A 260 -9.17 -7.28 7.82
CA ALA A 260 -9.65 -5.93 7.53
C ALA A 260 -10.87 -5.54 8.38
N VAL A 261 -11.71 -6.51 8.79
CA VAL A 261 -12.95 -6.22 9.54
C VAL A 261 -12.73 -6.18 11.05
N PHE A 262 -11.86 -7.05 11.57
CA PHE A 262 -11.59 -7.17 13.00
C PHE A 262 -11.15 -5.84 13.64
N PRO A 263 -10.27 -5.02 13.03
CA PRO A 263 -9.93 -3.71 13.57
C PRO A 263 -11.13 -2.80 13.80
N TYR A 264 -12.14 -2.80 12.92
CA TYR A 264 -13.35 -2.01 13.12
C TYR A 264 -14.16 -2.49 14.32
N VAL A 265 -14.24 -3.81 14.54
CA VAL A 265 -14.89 -4.37 15.73
C VAL A 265 -14.20 -3.86 16.99
N VAL A 266 -12.86 -3.91 17.03
CA VAL A 266 -12.09 -3.43 18.18
C VAL A 266 -12.21 -1.92 18.36
N LEU A 267 -12.11 -1.13 17.29
CA LEU A 267 -12.28 0.33 17.35
C LEU A 267 -13.66 0.72 17.89
N ILE A 268 -14.73 0.02 17.50
CA ILE A 268 -16.07 0.26 18.03
C ILE A 268 -16.15 -0.07 19.52
N ILE A 269 -15.60 -1.20 19.95
CA ILE A 269 -15.56 -1.59 21.36
C ILE A 269 -14.76 -0.55 22.19
N LEU A 270 -13.57 -0.18 21.72
CA LEU A 270 -12.72 0.81 22.36
C LEU A 270 -13.33 2.21 22.32
N PHE A 271 -14.12 2.56 21.30
CA PHE A 271 -14.87 3.80 21.24
C PHE A 271 -15.86 3.87 22.40
N PHE A 272 -16.77 2.90 22.51
CA PHE A 272 -17.76 2.89 23.59
C PHE A 272 -17.09 2.80 24.96
N ARG A 273 -16.02 2.03 25.10
CA ARG A 273 -15.24 2.01 26.34
C ARG A 273 -14.64 3.37 26.64
N GLY A 274 -13.95 3.97 25.67
CA GLY A 274 -13.23 5.23 25.80
C GLY A 274 -14.14 6.39 26.19
N VAL A 275 -15.29 6.56 25.52
CA VAL A 275 -16.23 7.66 25.83
C VAL A 275 -16.93 7.52 27.18
N THR A 276 -16.93 6.33 27.79
CA THR A 276 -17.49 6.10 29.13
C THR A 276 -16.50 6.35 30.26
N LEU A 277 -15.22 6.59 29.96
CA LEU A 277 -14.20 6.87 30.96
C LEU A 277 -14.27 8.32 31.46
N PRO A 278 -13.89 8.60 32.72
CA PRO A 278 -13.77 9.97 33.22
C PRO A 278 -12.70 10.72 32.41
N GLY A 279 -12.87 12.03 32.20
CA GLY A 279 -11.94 12.84 31.40
C GLY A 279 -11.99 12.64 29.88
N ALA A 280 -12.74 11.65 29.37
CA ALA A 280 -12.83 11.39 27.93
C ALA A 280 -13.34 12.59 27.12
N ARG A 281 -14.22 13.40 27.71
CA ARG A 281 -14.73 14.63 27.10
C ARG A 281 -13.62 15.63 26.79
N ASP A 282 -12.64 15.77 27.69
CA ASP A 282 -11.56 16.76 27.53
C ASP A 282 -10.63 16.38 26.38
N GLY A 283 -10.33 15.07 26.25
CA GLY A 283 -9.58 14.54 25.12
C GLY A 283 -10.32 14.68 23.79
N ILE A 284 -11.62 14.36 23.73
CA ILE A 284 -12.41 14.56 22.50
C ILE A 284 -12.50 16.03 22.13
N LEU A 285 -12.72 16.91 23.12
CA LEU A 285 -12.76 18.35 22.87
C LEU A 285 -11.41 18.83 22.34
N TYR A 286 -10.30 18.37 22.92
CA TYR A 286 -8.96 18.65 22.41
C TYR A 286 -8.80 18.22 20.93
N TYR A 287 -9.33 17.06 20.57
CA TYR A 287 -9.26 16.54 19.21
C TYR A 287 -10.04 17.38 18.19
N VAL A 288 -11.29 17.74 18.50
CA VAL A 288 -12.20 18.34 17.51
C VAL A 288 -12.20 19.86 17.52
N ARG A 289 -11.80 20.49 18.64
CA ARG A 289 -11.94 21.92 18.81
C ARG A 289 -10.87 22.65 18.00
N PRO A 290 -11.25 23.53 17.05
CA PRO A 290 -10.30 24.25 16.23
C PRO A 290 -9.90 25.56 16.94
N ASP A 291 -9.39 25.49 18.17
CA ASP A 291 -8.97 26.71 18.89
C ASP A 291 -7.71 27.35 18.26
N GLU A 292 -6.95 26.56 17.50
CA GLU A 292 -5.65 26.95 16.94
C GLU A 292 -5.71 27.13 15.41
N PHE A 293 -6.70 27.88 14.89
CA PHE A 293 -6.85 28.16 13.43
C PHE A 293 -5.59 28.74 12.76
N GLN A 294 -4.68 29.33 13.52
CA GLN A 294 -3.38 29.80 13.03
C GLN A 294 -2.57 28.71 12.31
N TYR A 295 -2.72 27.44 12.69
CA TYR A 295 -2.02 26.33 12.01
C TYR A 295 -2.45 26.16 10.55
N ILE A 296 -3.64 26.60 10.16
CA ILE A 296 -4.08 26.53 8.74
C ILE A 296 -3.32 27.54 7.87
N LEU A 297 -2.81 28.63 8.46
CA LEU A 297 -1.97 29.59 7.77
C LEU A 297 -0.51 29.12 7.66
N ASP A 298 -0.12 28.12 8.44
CA ASP A 298 1.21 27.51 8.37
C ASP A 298 1.30 26.49 7.22
N ALA A 299 2.21 26.74 6.28
CA ALA A 299 2.47 25.85 5.16
C ALA A 299 2.99 24.46 5.61
N LYS A 300 3.63 24.37 6.78
CA LYS A 300 4.08 23.10 7.37
C LYS A 300 2.89 22.17 7.66
N THR A 301 1.76 22.69 8.13
CA THR A 301 0.52 21.95 8.35
C THR A 301 0.02 21.27 7.07
N TRP A 302 0.01 22.00 5.95
CA TRP A 302 -0.41 21.47 4.65
C TRP A 302 0.56 20.41 4.10
N TYR A 303 1.86 20.60 4.31
CA TYR A 303 2.87 19.61 3.99
C TYR A 303 2.63 18.29 4.75
N HIS A 304 2.42 18.35 6.07
CA HIS A 304 2.14 17.15 6.88
C HIS A 304 0.78 16.51 6.57
N ALA A 305 -0.25 17.31 6.29
CA ALA A 305 -1.54 16.81 5.82
C ALA A 305 -1.40 16.03 4.51
N THR A 306 -0.60 16.53 3.58
CA THR A 306 -0.40 15.86 2.30
C THR A 306 0.40 14.57 2.44
N THR A 307 1.53 14.62 3.13
CA THR A 307 2.35 13.42 3.36
C THR A 307 1.55 12.33 4.07
N GLN A 308 0.69 12.70 5.02
CA GLN A 308 -0.23 11.75 5.66
C GLN A 308 -1.23 11.13 4.67
N ILE A 309 -1.82 11.91 3.77
CA ILE A 309 -2.75 11.37 2.74
C ILE A 309 -2.03 10.37 1.82
N PHE A 310 -0.80 10.66 1.41
CA PHE A 310 0.00 9.79 0.55
C PHE A 310 0.32 8.46 1.22
N TYR A 311 0.86 8.53 2.45
CA TYR A 311 1.17 7.36 3.25
C TYR A 311 -0.09 6.55 3.61
N SER A 312 -1.22 7.22 3.90
CA SER A 312 -2.44 6.57 4.32
C SER A 312 -3.18 5.90 3.15
N LEU A 313 -3.32 6.54 2.00
CA LEU A 313 -3.95 5.89 0.85
C LEU A 313 -3.03 4.88 0.14
N GLY A 314 -1.73 4.88 0.47
CA GLY A 314 -0.76 3.99 -0.16
C GLY A 314 -0.58 4.26 -1.65
N VAL A 315 -0.67 5.52 -2.06
CA VAL A 315 -0.44 5.96 -3.44
C VAL A 315 1.06 5.91 -3.75
N SER A 316 1.43 5.63 -5.00
CA SER A 316 2.82 5.55 -5.50
C SER A 316 3.64 4.35 -5.05
N PHE A 317 3.08 3.41 -4.29
CA PHE A 317 3.77 2.16 -3.96
C PHE A 317 3.66 1.10 -5.07
N GLY A 318 2.75 1.28 -6.04
CA GLY A 318 2.47 0.29 -7.08
C GLY A 318 1.56 -0.87 -6.63
N VAL A 319 1.16 -0.89 -5.36
CA VAL A 319 0.19 -1.84 -4.81
C VAL A 319 -1.17 -1.67 -5.46
N LEU A 320 -1.66 -0.43 -5.61
CA LEU A 320 -2.96 -0.15 -6.22
C LEU A 320 -3.00 -0.57 -7.69
N LEU A 321 -1.92 -0.32 -8.45
CA LEU A 321 -1.73 -0.82 -9.82
C LEU A 321 -1.84 -2.35 -9.87
N THR A 322 -1.20 -3.02 -8.91
CA THR A 322 -1.17 -4.49 -8.86
C THR A 322 -2.54 -5.04 -8.46
N PHE A 323 -3.19 -4.51 -7.43
CA PHE A 323 -4.49 -4.96 -6.98
C PHE A 323 -5.57 -4.76 -8.06
N SER A 324 -5.58 -3.62 -8.74
CA SER A 324 -6.54 -3.36 -9.80
C SER A 324 -6.26 -4.18 -11.07
N SER A 325 -5.02 -4.63 -11.31
CA SER A 325 -4.70 -5.53 -12.43
C SER A 325 -5.44 -6.88 -12.36
N TYR A 326 -5.82 -7.29 -11.15
CA TYR A 326 -6.61 -8.50 -10.88
C TYR A 326 -8.14 -8.25 -10.97
N ASN A 327 -8.58 -7.03 -11.25
CA ASN A 327 -10.01 -6.75 -11.46
C ASN A 327 -10.49 -7.21 -12.83
N LYS A 328 -11.80 -7.43 -12.94
CA LYS A 328 -12.47 -7.61 -14.22
C LYS A 328 -12.42 -6.27 -14.98
N PHE A 329 -12.32 -6.33 -16.31
CA PHE A 329 -12.14 -5.14 -17.15
C PHE A 329 -13.27 -4.09 -16.96
N HIS A 330 -14.52 -4.54 -16.92
CA HIS A 330 -15.69 -3.68 -16.69
C HIS A 330 -16.06 -3.45 -15.22
N ASN A 331 -15.14 -3.72 -14.28
CA ASN A 331 -15.40 -3.38 -12.88
C ASN A 331 -15.44 -1.85 -12.70
N ASN A 332 -16.32 -1.35 -11.83
CA ASN A 332 -16.45 0.10 -11.63
C ASN A 332 -15.35 0.64 -10.69
N CYS A 333 -14.14 0.81 -11.23
CA CYS A 333 -12.99 1.33 -10.49
C CYS A 333 -13.19 2.77 -9.97
N TYR A 334 -14.08 3.54 -10.60
CA TYR A 334 -14.47 4.89 -10.15
C TYR A 334 -15.18 4.85 -8.79
N ARG A 335 -16.21 4.01 -8.68
CA ARG A 335 -16.93 3.79 -7.43
C ARG A 335 -15.98 3.27 -6.35
N ASP A 336 -15.14 2.31 -6.71
CA ASP A 336 -14.25 1.65 -5.77
C ASP A 336 -13.19 2.63 -5.21
N ALA A 337 -12.65 3.52 -6.06
CA ALA A 337 -11.72 4.57 -5.63
C ALA A 337 -12.34 5.51 -4.58
N ILE A 338 -13.60 5.91 -4.78
CA ILE A 338 -14.31 6.79 -3.84
C ILE A 338 -14.59 6.06 -2.53
N ILE A 339 -15.12 4.82 -2.60
CA ILE A 339 -15.45 4.03 -1.40
C ILE A 339 -14.21 3.81 -0.53
N VAL A 340 -13.11 3.32 -1.11
CA VAL A 340 -11.89 3.01 -0.34
C VAL A 340 -11.29 4.28 0.25
N SER A 341 -11.24 5.38 -0.50
CA SER A 341 -10.67 6.64 -0.02
C SER A 341 -11.47 7.23 1.15
N LEU A 342 -12.81 7.18 1.07
CA LEU A 342 -13.69 7.66 2.14
C LEU A 342 -13.64 6.76 3.37
N ILE A 343 -13.61 5.42 3.20
CA ILE A 343 -13.43 4.49 4.32
C ILE A 343 -12.10 4.76 5.01
N ASN A 344 -11.01 4.93 4.26
CA ASN A 344 -9.69 5.20 4.82
C ASN A 344 -9.67 6.46 5.68
N CYS A 345 -10.11 7.60 5.14
CA CYS A 345 -10.13 8.86 5.88
C CYS A 345 -11.15 8.85 7.03
N GLY A 346 -12.32 8.24 6.82
CA GLY A 346 -13.32 8.05 7.87
C GLY A 346 -12.79 7.22 9.04
N THR A 347 -11.99 6.19 8.74
CA THR A 347 -11.36 5.35 9.76
C THR A 347 -10.31 6.12 10.56
N SER A 348 -9.47 6.93 9.90
CA SER A 348 -8.52 7.82 10.60
C SER A 348 -9.22 8.76 11.57
N ILE A 349 -10.30 9.41 11.13
CA ILE A 349 -11.09 10.33 11.96
C ILE A 349 -11.73 9.58 13.13
N PHE A 350 -12.35 8.42 12.85
CA PHE A 350 -12.98 7.60 13.88
C PHE A 350 -11.96 7.08 14.91
N ALA A 351 -10.81 6.57 14.45
CA ALA A 351 -9.72 6.17 15.32
C ALA A 351 -9.24 7.36 16.19
N GLY A 352 -9.16 8.57 15.62
CA GLY A 352 -8.91 9.81 16.38
C GLY A 352 -9.83 9.96 17.60
N PHE A 353 -11.14 9.78 17.44
CA PHE A 353 -12.06 9.82 18.59
C PHE A 353 -11.76 8.75 19.64
N VAL A 354 -11.49 7.50 19.21
CA VAL A 354 -11.12 6.41 20.12
C VAL A 354 -9.87 6.79 20.92
N ILE A 355 -8.83 7.20 20.21
CA ILE A 355 -7.53 7.57 20.75
C ILE A 355 -7.66 8.69 21.76
N PHE A 356 -8.23 9.83 21.35
CA PHE A 356 -8.26 11.01 22.20
C PHE A 356 -9.20 10.84 23.39
N SER A 357 -10.24 10.00 23.29
CA SER A 357 -11.06 9.65 24.45
C SER A 357 -10.25 8.92 25.54
N ILE A 358 -9.37 7.99 25.14
CA ILE A 358 -8.51 7.22 26.06
C ILE A 358 -7.38 8.11 26.61
N LEU A 359 -6.79 8.98 25.77
CA LEU A 359 -5.77 9.93 26.23
C LEU A 359 -6.35 10.97 27.20
N GLY A 360 -7.59 11.43 26.98
CA GLY A 360 -8.30 12.30 27.92
C GLY A 360 -8.52 11.66 29.29
N PHE A 361 -8.84 10.36 29.31
CA PHE A 361 -8.91 9.59 30.55
C PHE A 361 -7.56 9.54 31.27
N MET A 362 -6.48 9.22 30.55
CA MET A 362 -5.14 9.22 31.13
C MET A 362 -4.76 10.60 31.69
N ALA A 363 -5.01 11.68 30.94
CA ALA A 363 -4.75 13.03 31.40
C ALA A 363 -5.50 13.36 32.70
N HIS A 364 -6.77 12.98 32.79
CA HIS A 364 -7.60 13.18 33.99
C HIS A 364 -7.10 12.38 35.20
N GLU A 365 -6.77 11.11 35.03
CA GLU A 365 -6.23 10.27 36.12
C GLU A 365 -4.84 10.74 36.59
N SER A 366 -3.99 11.17 35.67
CA SER A 366 -2.64 11.68 35.96
C SER A 366 -2.63 13.13 36.43
N GLY A 367 -3.76 13.84 36.41
CA GLY A 367 -3.83 15.27 36.73
C GLY A 367 -3.03 16.16 35.78
N ARG A 368 -2.78 15.71 34.55
CA ARG A 368 -2.00 16.42 33.51
C ARG A 368 -2.89 16.93 32.39
N SER A 369 -2.35 17.81 31.55
CA SER A 369 -3.07 18.21 30.34
C SER A 369 -3.00 17.10 29.28
N VAL A 370 -3.97 17.07 28.36
CA VAL A 370 -3.95 16.13 27.22
C VAL A 370 -2.70 16.35 26.35
N LYS A 371 -2.12 17.57 26.35
CA LYS A 371 -0.92 17.86 25.57
C LYS A 371 0.32 17.13 26.10
N ASP A 372 0.40 16.93 27.41
CA ASP A 372 1.59 16.39 28.07
C ASP A 372 1.65 14.85 28.07
N VAL A 373 0.56 14.19 27.64
CA VAL A 373 0.44 12.72 27.64
C VAL A 373 0.45 12.11 26.23
N VAL A 374 0.59 12.93 25.18
CA VAL A 374 0.63 12.49 23.79
C VAL A 374 2.08 12.31 23.35
N ASP A 375 2.49 11.05 23.14
CA ASP A 375 3.82 10.73 22.61
C ASP A 375 3.89 10.83 21.07
N LYS A 376 5.10 10.98 20.53
CA LYS A 376 5.35 11.07 19.08
C LYS A 376 5.56 9.68 18.46
N GLY A 377 5.07 9.49 17.23
CA GLY A 377 5.39 8.31 16.40
C GLY A 377 5.03 6.97 17.05
N PRO A 378 5.90 5.94 16.97
CA PRO A 378 5.68 4.65 17.62
C PRO A 378 5.48 4.71 19.13
N GLY A 379 6.00 5.75 19.79
CA GLY A 379 5.79 5.99 21.22
C GLY A 379 4.31 6.11 21.57
N LEU A 380 3.47 6.66 20.67
CA LEU A 380 2.03 6.71 20.93
C LEU A 380 1.43 5.30 21.06
N ALA A 381 1.73 4.39 20.12
CA ALA A 381 1.21 3.02 20.15
C ALA A 381 1.80 2.14 21.25
N PHE A 382 3.09 2.31 21.55
CA PHE A 382 3.85 1.36 22.36
C PHE A 382 4.29 1.90 23.73
N ILE A 383 4.02 3.17 24.04
CA ILE A 383 4.27 3.79 25.36
C ILE A 383 2.96 4.36 25.92
N ALA A 384 2.34 5.34 25.25
CA ALA A 384 1.17 6.05 25.75
C ALA A 384 -0.09 5.17 25.89
N TYR A 385 -0.49 4.40 24.86
CA TYR A 385 -1.68 3.53 25.04
C TYR A 385 -1.46 2.40 26.03
N PRO A 386 -0.34 1.66 26.02
CA PRO A 386 -0.16 0.59 26.98
C PRO A 386 -0.28 1.10 28.43
N GLU A 387 0.14 2.34 28.67
CA GLU A 387 -0.06 3.08 29.91
C GLU A 387 -1.55 3.36 30.20
N ALA A 388 -2.27 3.92 29.24
CA ALA A 388 -3.69 4.22 29.41
C ALA A 388 -4.55 2.95 29.59
N LEU A 389 -4.24 1.87 28.86
CA LEU A 389 -4.89 0.57 28.96
C LEU A 389 -4.58 -0.11 30.30
N ALA A 390 -3.37 0.08 30.83
CA ALA A 390 -2.97 -0.44 32.13
C ALA A 390 -3.80 0.12 33.30
N ARG A 391 -4.28 1.37 33.18
CA ARG A 391 -5.16 2.02 34.17
C ARG A 391 -6.60 1.50 34.17
N MET A 392 -7.00 0.74 33.14
CA MET A 392 -8.35 0.19 33.06
C MET A 392 -8.48 -1.14 33.82
N PRO A 393 -9.61 -1.41 34.49
CA PRO A 393 -9.87 -2.72 35.07
C PRO A 393 -9.89 -3.79 33.96
N GLY A 394 -9.24 -4.93 34.22
CA GLY A 394 -9.03 -5.98 33.22
C GLY A 394 -8.00 -5.60 32.15
N SER A 395 -6.96 -4.86 32.51
CA SER A 395 -5.97 -4.29 31.60
C SER A 395 -5.36 -5.30 30.62
N GLN A 396 -5.14 -6.56 31.02
CA GLN A 396 -4.64 -7.62 30.14
C GLN A 396 -5.53 -7.83 28.90
N PHE A 397 -6.86 -7.83 29.09
CA PHE A 397 -7.82 -8.02 28.00
C PHE A 397 -7.74 -6.85 27.00
N TRP A 398 -7.75 -5.62 27.51
CA TRP A 398 -7.69 -4.43 26.69
C TRP A 398 -6.37 -4.31 25.92
N SER A 399 -5.24 -4.60 26.57
CA SER A 399 -3.93 -4.62 25.93
C SER A 399 -3.82 -5.68 24.84
N PHE A 400 -4.25 -6.93 25.11
CA PHE A 400 -4.26 -7.97 24.08
C PHE A 400 -5.12 -7.57 22.88
N LEU A 401 -6.35 -7.08 23.13
CA LEU A 401 -7.27 -6.69 22.07
C LEU A 401 -6.69 -5.56 21.20
N PHE A 402 -6.07 -4.57 21.83
CA PHE A 402 -5.42 -3.45 21.15
C PHE A 402 -4.23 -3.90 20.29
N PHE A 403 -3.30 -4.70 20.85
CA PHE A 403 -2.14 -5.16 20.10
C PHE A 403 -2.49 -6.18 19.01
N PHE A 404 -3.52 -7.00 19.23
CA PHE A 404 -4.02 -7.89 18.20
C PHE A 404 -4.71 -7.13 17.06
N MET A 405 -5.43 -6.04 17.37
CA MET A 405 -5.92 -5.10 16.34
C MET A 405 -4.75 -4.50 15.54
N LEU A 406 -3.72 -3.97 16.20
CA LEU A 406 -2.54 -3.42 15.51
C LEU A 406 -1.85 -4.47 14.64
N PHE A 407 -1.74 -5.71 15.13
CA PHE A 407 -1.21 -6.84 14.37
C PHE A 407 -2.02 -7.06 13.08
N THR A 408 -3.35 -7.14 13.16
CA THR A 408 -4.20 -7.33 11.98
C THR A 408 -4.15 -6.15 10.99
N LEU A 409 -4.10 -4.91 11.49
CA LEU A 409 -3.91 -3.71 10.65
C LEU A 409 -2.55 -3.70 9.94
N GLY A 410 -1.51 -4.17 10.61
CA GLY A 410 -0.18 -4.32 9.99
C GLY A 410 -0.16 -5.40 8.92
N LEU A 411 -0.80 -6.54 9.16
CA LEU A 411 -0.77 -7.66 8.23
C LEU A 411 -1.35 -7.32 6.85
N ASP A 412 -2.47 -6.61 6.77
CA ASP A 412 -3.10 -6.31 5.47
C ASP A 412 -2.25 -5.41 4.58
N SER A 413 -1.64 -4.36 5.15
CA SER A 413 -0.69 -3.51 4.42
C SER A 413 0.54 -4.30 3.95
N GLU A 414 1.03 -5.22 4.79
CA GLU A 414 2.19 -6.06 4.48
C GLU A 414 1.86 -7.10 3.39
N PHE A 415 0.68 -7.73 3.44
CA PHE A 415 0.20 -8.65 2.40
C PHE A 415 0.15 -7.97 1.04
N ALA A 416 -0.37 -6.74 1.00
CA ALA A 416 -0.51 -5.97 -0.22
C ALA A 416 0.83 -5.55 -0.82
N THR A 417 1.75 -5.10 0.03
CA THR A 417 3.11 -4.70 -0.36
C THR A 417 3.89 -5.90 -0.89
N MET A 418 3.84 -7.03 -0.19
CA MET A 418 4.51 -8.25 -0.63
C MET A 418 3.90 -8.83 -1.92
N GLU A 419 2.56 -8.83 -2.07
CA GLU A 419 1.92 -9.26 -3.32
C GLU A 419 2.38 -8.40 -4.51
N MET A 420 2.55 -7.09 -4.32
CA MET A 420 3.11 -6.21 -5.34
C MET A 420 4.53 -6.61 -5.74
N LEU A 421 5.42 -6.80 -4.77
CA LEU A 421 6.82 -7.21 -5.02
C LEU A 421 6.89 -8.56 -5.75
N ILE A 422 6.13 -9.55 -5.28
CA ILE A 422 6.10 -10.89 -5.89
C ILE A 422 5.52 -10.82 -7.29
N THR A 423 4.42 -10.08 -7.48
CA THR A 423 3.80 -9.91 -8.80
C THR A 423 4.76 -9.23 -9.79
N ALA A 424 5.49 -8.20 -9.36
CA ALA A 424 6.46 -7.52 -10.22
C ALA A 424 7.58 -8.46 -10.72
N VAL A 425 8.00 -9.42 -9.90
CA VAL A 425 8.99 -10.44 -10.28
C VAL A 425 8.36 -11.52 -11.17
N VAL A 426 7.19 -12.04 -10.81
CA VAL A 426 6.50 -13.11 -11.56
C VAL A 426 6.06 -12.64 -12.95
N ASP A 427 5.54 -11.42 -13.07
CA ASP A 427 5.07 -10.85 -14.35
C ASP A 427 6.22 -10.63 -15.35
N LYS A 428 7.48 -10.58 -14.91
CA LYS A 428 8.65 -10.41 -15.80
C LYS A 428 9.07 -11.70 -16.49
N LEU A 429 8.86 -12.86 -15.85
CA LEU A 429 9.20 -14.19 -16.38
C LEU A 429 8.05 -15.19 -16.13
N PRO A 430 6.85 -14.94 -16.69
CA PRO A 430 5.65 -15.67 -16.33
C PRO A 430 5.77 -17.18 -16.62
N GLN A 431 6.37 -17.54 -17.77
CA GLN A 431 6.55 -18.93 -18.19
C GLN A 431 7.35 -19.78 -17.20
N HIS A 432 8.29 -19.15 -16.46
CA HIS A 432 9.19 -19.86 -15.55
C HIS A 432 8.73 -19.73 -14.10
N LEU A 433 8.21 -18.58 -13.68
CA LEU A 433 7.98 -18.27 -12.27
C LEU A 433 6.54 -18.49 -11.80
N LYS A 434 5.55 -18.48 -12.69
CA LYS A 434 4.12 -18.61 -12.31
C LYS A 434 3.84 -19.93 -11.57
N LYS A 435 4.44 -21.04 -12.01
CA LYS A 435 4.35 -22.36 -11.34
C LYS A 435 5.01 -22.37 -9.96
N TRP A 436 6.04 -21.55 -9.75
CA TRP A 436 6.82 -21.49 -8.52
C TRP A 436 6.45 -20.30 -7.63
N LYS A 437 5.31 -19.63 -7.88
CA LYS A 437 4.85 -18.47 -7.11
C LYS A 437 4.91 -18.68 -5.58
N PRO A 438 4.46 -19.82 -5.01
CA PRO A 438 4.59 -20.05 -3.58
C PRO A 438 6.05 -20.07 -3.10
N LEU A 439 6.96 -20.68 -3.86
CA LEU A 439 8.39 -20.72 -3.52
C LEU A 439 9.03 -19.34 -3.61
N VAL A 440 8.69 -18.56 -4.65
CA VAL A 440 9.13 -17.15 -4.79
C VAL A 440 8.61 -16.32 -3.61
N THR A 441 7.39 -16.57 -3.15
CA THR A 441 6.77 -15.90 -2.00
C THR A 441 7.56 -16.16 -0.72
N PHE A 442 7.81 -17.43 -0.37
CA PHE A 442 8.60 -17.77 0.81
C PHE A 442 10.05 -17.27 0.71
N GLY A 443 10.65 -17.32 -0.48
CA GLY A 443 11.98 -16.74 -0.72
C GLY A 443 12.01 -15.22 -0.48
N ALA A 444 11.01 -14.49 -0.98
CA ALA A 444 10.88 -13.05 -0.75
C ALA A 444 10.66 -12.70 0.72
N CYS A 445 9.79 -13.43 1.43
CA CYS A 445 9.60 -13.27 2.88
C CYS A 445 10.88 -13.58 3.66
N PHE A 446 11.65 -14.59 3.25
CA PHE A 446 12.93 -14.91 3.88
C PHE A 446 13.97 -13.79 3.66
N LEU A 447 14.04 -13.22 2.46
CA LEU A 447 14.88 -12.04 2.21
C LEU A 447 14.45 -10.82 3.04
N GLY A 448 13.14 -10.59 3.19
CA GLY A 448 12.59 -9.56 4.08
C GLY A 448 12.96 -9.80 5.55
N PHE A 449 12.89 -11.05 6.01
CA PHE A 449 13.34 -11.45 7.35
C PHE A 449 14.81 -11.12 7.56
N LEU A 450 15.69 -11.49 6.63
CA LEU A 450 17.12 -11.18 6.71
C LEU A 450 17.39 -9.66 6.75
N GLY A 451 16.65 -8.89 5.95
CA GLY A 451 16.74 -7.42 5.96
C GLY A 451 16.34 -6.80 7.30
N GLY A 452 15.36 -7.40 7.99
CA GLY A 452 14.86 -6.92 9.29
C GLY A 452 15.76 -7.24 10.49
N ILE A 453 16.73 -8.17 10.36
CA ILE A 453 17.59 -8.59 11.48
C ILE A 453 18.34 -7.42 12.11
N LEU A 454 18.81 -6.46 11.31
CA LEU A 454 19.54 -5.29 11.81
C LEU A 454 18.66 -4.42 12.73
N MET A 455 17.36 -4.34 12.45
CA MET A 455 16.40 -3.52 13.21
C MET A 455 15.92 -4.18 14.51
N VAL A 456 16.24 -5.47 14.73
CA VAL A 456 15.95 -6.19 15.99
C VAL A 456 17.21 -6.42 16.84
N THR A 457 18.27 -5.66 16.57
CA THR A 457 19.44 -5.54 17.46
C THR A 457 19.16 -4.57 18.61
N LYS A 458 20.06 -4.48 19.59
CA LYS A 458 19.91 -3.57 20.74
C LYS A 458 19.71 -2.11 20.33
N SER A 459 20.48 -1.63 19.35
CA SER A 459 20.33 -0.29 18.75
C SER A 459 19.47 -0.29 17.48
N GLY A 460 18.74 -1.39 17.24
CA GLY A 460 17.92 -1.59 16.04
C GLY A 460 16.78 -0.59 15.91
N LEU A 461 16.31 -0.01 17.02
CA LEU A 461 15.31 1.06 17.00
C LEU A 461 15.79 2.30 16.24
N PHE A 462 17.08 2.65 16.34
CA PHE A 462 17.62 3.79 15.59
C PHE A 462 17.73 3.52 14.11
N ILE A 463 18.14 2.29 13.74
CA ILE A 463 18.18 1.86 12.34
C ILE A 463 16.75 1.89 11.77
N PHE A 464 15.78 1.38 12.53
CA PHE A 464 14.36 1.48 12.19
C PHE A 464 13.93 2.94 11.98
N THR A 465 14.19 3.84 12.93
CA THR A 465 13.80 5.26 12.84
C THR A 465 14.44 5.95 11.64
N LEU A 466 15.70 5.67 11.37
CA LEU A 466 16.40 6.19 10.19
C LEU A 466 15.73 5.69 8.89
N THR A 467 15.45 4.40 8.80
CA THR A 467 14.81 3.83 7.61
C THR A 467 13.38 4.36 7.43
N ASP A 468 12.55 4.39 8.46
CA ASP A 468 11.18 4.92 8.38
C ASP A 468 11.16 6.40 7.95
N THR A 469 12.11 7.20 8.43
CA THR A 469 12.22 8.63 8.08
C THR A 469 12.55 8.85 6.60
N TYR A 470 13.49 8.09 6.03
CA TYR A 470 14.04 8.37 4.70
C TYR A 470 13.56 7.43 3.58
N ALA A 471 13.02 6.26 3.89
CA ALA A 471 12.78 5.23 2.87
C ALA A 471 11.73 5.60 1.81
N ALA A 472 10.65 6.30 2.20
CA ALA A 472 9.47 6.41 1.33
C ALA A 472 8.97 7.84 1.09
N GLY A 473 8.90 8.70 2.11
CA GLY A 473 8.06 9.91 2.07
C GLY A 473 8.35 10.84 0.90
N PHE A 474 9.62 11.22 0.72
CA PHE A 474 10.04 12.06 -0.41
C PHE A 474 9.89 11.33 -1.75
N SER A 475 10.33 10.08 -1.81
CA SER A 475 10.35 9.25 -3.02
C SER A 475 8.96 9.04 -3.62
N LEU A 476 7.95 8.78 -2.79
CA LEU A 476 6.57 8.56 -3.23
C LEU A 476 5.96 9.79 -3.92
N ILE A 477 6.31 10.99 -3.45
CA ILE A 477 5.82 12.25 -4.01
C ILE A 477 6.49 12.52 -5.37
N VAL A 478 7.80 12.24 -5.50
CA VAL A 478 8.52 12.35 -6.78
C VAL A 478 7.97 11.33 -7.79
N ILE A 479 7.71 10.10 -7.36
CA ILE A 479 7.08 9.06 -8.19
C ILE A 479 5.69 9.52 -8.65
N ALA A 480 4.86 10.06 -7.74
CA ALA A 480 3.53 10.58 -8.04
C ALA A 480 3.55 11.69 -9.09
N LEU A 481 4.44 12.66 -8.91
CA LEU A 481 4.62 13.75 -9.86
C LEU A 481 5.01 13.20 -11.22
N THR A 482 6.00 12.30 -11.27
CA THR A 482 6.53 11.78 -12.52
C THR A 482 5.48 10.97 -13.29
N TYR A 483 4.79 10.02 -12.67
CA TYR A 483 3.78 9.23 -13.40
C TYR A 483 2.57 10.07 -13.80
N SER A 484 2.13 11.01 -12.96
CA SER A 484 0.96 11.83 -13.28
C SER A 484 1.25 12.77 -14.45
N LEU A 485 2.49 13.28 -14.58
CA LEU A 485 2.95 14.02 -15.75
C LEU A 485 2.92 13.15 -17.01
N ILE A 486 3.41 11.91 -16.92
CA ILE A 486 3.44 10.98 -18.07
C ILE A 486 2.03 10.69 -18.55
N ILE A 487 1.12 10.32 -17.65
CA ILE A 487 -0.26 9.96 -18.01
C ILE A 487 -1.00 11.18 -18.57
N SER A 488 -0.83 12.35 -17.95
CA SER A 488 -1.59 13.55 -18.33
C SER A 488 -1.09 14.22 -19.61
N TYR A 489 0.23 14.29 -19.84
CA TYR A 489 0.82 15.08 -20.94
C TYR A 489 1.54 14.25 -22.00
N ILE A 490 2.20 13.14 -21.63
CA ILE A 490 2.96 12.34 -22.61
C ILE A 490 2.02 11.33 -23.29
N TYR A 491 1.32 10.52 -22.50
CA TYR A 491 0.33 9.59 -23.01
C TYR A 491 -0.94 10.30 -23.50
N GLY A 492 -1.33 11.35 -22.77
CA GLY A 492 -2.41 12.25 -23.11
C GLY A 492 -3.67 11.98 -22.29
N LEU A 493 -4.10 13.01 -21.56
CA LEU A 493 -5.26 12.97 -20.67
C LEU A 493 -6.56 12.51 -21.36
N GLU A 494 -6.79 12.93 -22.61
CA GLU A 494 -8.03 12.56 -23.31
C GLU A 494 -8.05 11.11 -23.75
N ARG A 495 -6.87 10.56 -24.09
CA ARG A 495 -6.74 9.12 -24.36
C ARG A 495 -7.02 8.32 -23.09
N PHE A 496 -6.39 8.70 -21.98
CA PHE A 496 -6.63 8.06 -20.68
C PHE A 496 -8.10 8.11 -20.24
N ARG A 497 -8.80 9.22 -20.46
CA ARG A 497 -10.25 9.33 -20.17
C ARG A 497 -11.09 8.41 -21.05
N LYS A 498 -10.72 8.21 -22.32
CA LYS A 498 -11.37 7.24 -23.22
C LYS A 498 -11.09 5.79 -22.81
N ASP A 499 -9.87 5.49 -22.36
CA ASP A 499 -9.55 4.16 -21.82
C ASP A 499 -10.40 3.85 -20.58
N ILE A 500 -10.64 4.84 -19.72
CA ILE A 500 -11.56 4.71 -18.59
C ILE A 500 -13.00 4.51 -19.06
N GLU A 501 -13.46 5.29 -20.05
CA GLU A 501 -14.80 5.15 -20.63
C GLU A 501 -15.04 3.75 -21.20
N ALA A 502 -14.04 3.16 -21.86
CA ALA A 502 -14.11 1.78 -22.36
C ALA A 502 -14.27 0.74 -21.24
N MET A 503 -13.74 1.01 -20.04
CA MET A 503 -13.93 0.12 -18.88
C MET A 503 -15.30 0.29 -18.23
N ILE A 504 -15.65 1.52 -17.82
CA ILE A 504 -16.80 1.77 -16.92
C ILE A 504 -18.06 2.29 -17.63
N GLY A 505 -17.98 2.55 -18.95
CA GLY A 505 -19.10 2.99 -19.78
C GLY A 505 -19.41 4.49 -19.74
N PHE A 506 -18.64 5.28 -18.98
CA PHE A 506 -18.77 6.74 -18.97
C PHE A 506 -17.43 7.43 -18.84
N MET A 507 -17.31 8.59 -19.47
CA MET A 507 -16.09 9.39 -19.43
C MET A 507 -15.96 10.14 -18.09
N PRO A 508 -14.79 10.13 -17.42
CA PRO A 508 -14.56 10.92 -16.21
C PRO A 508 -14.83 12.42 -16.45
N GLY A 509 -15.63 13.02 -15.56
CA GLY A 509 -16.08 14.42 -15.68
C GLY A 509 -14.98 15.48 -15.52
N ILE A 510 -15.39 16.75 -15.51
CA ILE A 510 -14.46 17.89 -15.53
C ILE A 510 -13.57 17.98 -14.29
N TYR A 511 -14.05 17.51 -13.13
CA TYR A 511 -13.27 17.49 -11.89
C TYR A 511 -11.93 16.74 -12.09
N TRP A 512 -11.96 15.50 -12.59
CA TRP A 512 -10.74 14.71 -12.84
C TRP A 512 -9.85 15.33 -13.88
N LYS A 513 -10.45 15.93 -14.92
CA LYS A 513 -9.72 16.64 -15.96
C LYS A 513 -8.88 17.78 -15.36
N VAL A 514 -9.48 18.59 -14.49
CA VAL A 514 -8.82 19.70 -13.79
C VAL A 514 -7.76 19.19 -12.80
N MET A 515 -8.03 18.11 -12.07
CA MET A 515 -7.07 17.55 -11.11
C MET A 515 -5.81 17.00 -11.81
N TRP A 516 -5.97 16.27 -12.91
CA TRP A 516 -4.87 15.56 -13.58
C TRP A 516 -4.04 16.42 -14.54
N GLY A 517 -4.69 17.15 -15.46
CA GLY A 517 -3.98 17.87 -16.53
C GLY A 517 -4.56 19.23 -16.91
N GLY A 518 -5.45 19.78 -16.08
CA GLY A 518 -5.97 21.14 -16.20
C GLY A 518 -6.95 21.36 -17.36
N ILE A 519 -7.32 22.62 -17.58
CA ILE A 519 -8.24 23.02 -18.67
C ILE A 519 -7.41 23.46 -19.88
N ILE A 520 -7.67 22.86 -21.04
CA ILE A 520 -7.16 23.35 -22.33
C ILE A 520 -7.85 24.69 -22.60
N THR A 521 -7.16 25.80 -22.41
CA THR A 521 -7.69 27.12 -22.73
C THR A 521 -7.63 27.37 -24.23
N ARG A 522 -8.67 28.06 -24.74
CA ARG A 522 -8.98 28.22 -26.17
C ARG A 522 -7.76 28.59 -27.02
N ARG A 523 -7.72 27.96 -28.20
CA ARG A 523 -6.85 28.20 -29.36
C ARG A 523 -6.35 29.65 -29.41
N LEU A 524 -5.08 29.88 -29.07
CA LEU A 524 -4.44 31.16 -29.33
C LEU A 524 -4.32 31.33 -30.85
N SER A 525 -4.44 32.56 -31.36
CA SER A 525 -4.48 32.95 -32.79
C SER A 525 -3.33 32.37 -33.67
N ARG A 526 -2.28 31.78 -33.08
CA ARG A 526 -1.12 31.17 -33.74
C ARG A 526 -1.02 29.64 -33.61
N GLY A 527 -2.14 28.93 -33.47
CA GLY A 527 -2.17 27.46 -33.54
C GLY A 527 -1.65 26.69 -32.32
N HIS A 528 -1.06 27.35 -31.33
CA HIS A 528 -0.61 26.71 -30.08
C HIS A 528 -1.75 26.69 -29.04
N ARG A 529 -2.07 25.50 -28.53
CA ARG A 529 -2.98 25.30 -27.38
C ARG A 529 -2.17 25.48 -26.09
N LEU A 530 -2.60 26.37 -25.20
CA LEU A 530 -2.04 26.48 -23.86
C LEU A 530 -2.73 25.42 -22.98
N ILE A 531 -1.95 24.46 -22.46
CA ILE A 531 -2.45 23.48 -21.51
C ILE A 531 -2.05 23.97 -20.12
N LEU A 532 -3.02 24.42 -19.33
CA LEU A 532 -2.77 24.82 -17.94
C LEU A 532 -2.43 23.58 -17.12
N PRO A 533 -1.42 23.59 -16.22
CA PRO A 533 -1.14 22.45 -15.39
C PRO A 533 -2.35 22.07 -14.52
N GLY A 534 -2.59 20.76 -14.36
CA GLY A 534 -3.58 20.25 -13.41
C GLY A 534 -3.22 20.58 -11.97
N VAL A 535 -4.21 20.52 -11.07
CA VAL A 535 -4.02 20.86 -9.64
C VAL A 535 -2.91 20.03 -9.00
N ILE A 536 -2.85 18.73 -9.30
CA ILE A 536 -1.78 17.84 -8.81
C ILE A 536 -0.40 18.32 -9.26
N GLN A 537 -0.29 18.78 -10.51
CA GLN A 537 0.97 19.21 -11.10
C GLN A 537 1.49 20.53 -10.53
N VAL A 538 0.62 21.30 -9.87
CA VAL A 538 1.00 22.49 -9.12
C VAL A 538 1.31 22.13 -7.67
N LEU A 539 0.48 21.30 -7.03
CA LEU A 539 0.62 20.98 -5.61
C LEU A 539 1.84 20.10 -5.32
N LEU A 540 2.10 19.04 -6.11
CA LEU A 540 3.21 18.11 -5.82
C LEU A 540 4.59 18.79 -5.87
N PRO A 541 4.92 19.67 -6.83
CA PRO A 541 6.16 20.43 -6.77
C PRO A 541 6.26 21.34 -5.54
N LEU A 542 5.17 21.99 -5.12
CA LEU A 542 5.16 22.81 -3.90
C LEU A 542 5.45 21.97 -2.65
N ILE A 543 4.91 20.75 -2.58
CA ILE A 543 5.16 19.82 -1.48
C ILE A 543 6.62 19.34 -1.51
N ILE A 544 7.18 19.05 -2.69
CA ILE A 544 8.60 18.69 -2.83
C ILE A 544 9.50 19.82 -2.34
N ILE A 545 9.19 21.07 -2.70
CA ILE A 545 9.91 22.24 -2.19
C ILE A 545 9.74 22.32 -0.65
N GLY A 546 8.53 22.09 -0.15
CA GLY A 546 8.23 22.00 1.28
C GLY A 546 9.08 20.95 2.00
N SER A 547 9.35 19.79 1.38
CA SER A 547 10.22 18.75 1.96
C SER A 547 11.65 19.24 2.23
N PHE A 548 12.16 20.18 1.41
CA PHE A 548 13.47 20.79 1.61
C PHE A 548 13.42 21.96 2.59
N VAL A 549 12.38 22.80 2.51
CA VAL A 549 12.22 23.98 3.39
C VAL A 549 11.99 23.56 4.84
N PHE A 550 11.18 22.53 5.07
CA PHE A 550 10.82 22.04 6.40
C PHE A 550 11.66 20.83 6.82
N TYR A 551 12.80 20.61 6.14
CA TYR A 551 13.68 19.51 6.44
C TYR A 551 14.22 19.61 7.87
N THR A 552 14.14 18.50 8.60
CA THR A 552 14.77 18.34 9.91
C THR A 552 15.54 17.02 9.91
N PRO A 553 16.80 16.99 10.39
CA PRO A 553 17.54 15.74 10.52
C PRO A 553 16.78 14.73 11.37
N ALA A 554 16.93 13.45 11.03
CA ALA A 554 16.37 12.37 11.84
C ALA A 554 16.87 12.48 13.29
N HIS A 555 15.94 12.28 14.21
CA HIS A 555 16.19 12.28 15.66
C HIS A 555 15.29 11.24 16.32
N TYR A 556 15.74 10.73 17.46
CA TYR A 556 14.93 9.90 18.36
C TYR A 556 15.02 10.50 19.75
N ASN A 557 13.90 11.00 20.27
CA ASN A 557 13.87 11.86 21.46
C ASN A 557 14.92 12.99 21.32
N GLU A 558 15.81 13.16 22.29
CA GLU A 558 16.88 14.17 22.29
C GLU A 558 18.11 13.76 21.44
N TYR A 559 18.17 12.52 20.95
CA TYR A 559 19.31 12.03 20.17
C TYR A 559 19.17 12.43 18.69
N VAL A 560 20.07 13.31 18.23
CA VAL A 560 20.21 13.67 16.82
C VAL A 560 21.19 12.72 16.13
N PHE A 561 20.80 12.20 14.97
CA PHE A 561 21.61 11.22 14.25
C PHE A 561 22.88 11.87 13.67
N PRO A 562 24.02 11.17 13.64
CA PRO A 562 25.26 11.70 13.10
C PRO A 562 25.15 11.87 11.57
N PRO A 563 25.94 12.79 10.96
CA PRO A 563 25.89 13.05 9.51
C PRO A 563 26.09 11.80 8.64
N ALA A 564 26.90 10.83 9.09
CA ALA A 564 27.08 9.58 8.36
C ALA A 564 25.79 8.76 8.25
N ALA A 565 24.96 8.73 9.30
CA ALA A 565 23.66 8.09 9.27
C ALA A 565 22.68 8.83 8.36
N GLU A 566 22.73 10.17 8.37
CA GLU A 566 21.94 11.02 7.47
C GLU A 566 22.27 10.76 5.99
N VAL A 567 23.56 10.61 5.65
CA VAL A 567 24.00 10.23 4.30
C VAL A 567 23.44 8.86 3.92
N CYS A 568 23.47 7.88 4.82
CA CYS A 568 22.82 6.57 4.61
C CYS A 568 21.29 6.71 4.42
N GLY A 569 20.65 7.63 5.14
CA GLY A 569 19.25 8.02 4.94
C GLY A 569 18.98 8.46 3.51
N TRP A 570 19.69 9.49 3.08
CA TRP A 570 19.54 10.06 1.75
C TRP A 570 19.91 9.09 0.63
N THR A 571 20.87 8.18 0.81
CA THR A 571 21.15 7.17 -0.22
C THR A 571 19.98 6.22 -0.43
N MET A 572 19.23 5.84 0.61
CA MET A 572 17.98 5.07 0.46
C MET A 572 16.95 5.85 -0.36
N THR A 573 16.75 7.14 -0.05
CA THR A 573 15.84 8.02 -0.81
C THR A 573 16.29 8.12 -2.28
N LEU A 574 17.56 8.45 -2.52
CA LEU A 574 18.14 8.62 -3.85
C LEU A 574 18.04 7.32 -4.69
N ALA A 575 18.27 6.15 -4.10
CA ALA A 575 18.22 4.87 -4.80
C ALA A 575 16.86 4.63 -5.48
N SER A 576 15.77 5.04 -4.82
CA SER A 576 14.42 4.81 -5.30
C SER A 576 13.98 5.72 -6.45
N PHE A 577 14.50 6.96 -6.56
CA PHE A 577 14.09 7.87 -7.62
C PHE A 577 15.17 8.12 -8.68
N LEU A 578 16.47 7.98 -8.38
CA LEU A 578 17.53 8.09 -9.39
C LEU A 578 17.48 6.95 -10.42
N VAL A 579 16.85 5.82 -10.08
CA VAL A 579 16.56 4.74 -11.04
C VAL A 579 15.65 5.21 -12.18
N ILE A 580 14.83 6.26 -11.97
CA ILE A 580 13.95 6.82 -13.00
C ILE A 580 14.77 7.46 -14.13
N PRO A 581 15.56 8.54 -13.90
CA PRO A 581 16.41 9.11 -14.94
C PRO A 581 17.51 8.14 -15.39
N GLY A 582 18.06 7.32 -14.48
CA GLY A 582 19.06 6.31 -14.83
C GLY A 582 18.55 5.30 -15.86
N TYR A 583 17.33 4.78 -15.67
CA TYR A 583 16.70 3.90 -16.66
C TYR A 583 16.38 4.63 -17.97
N SER A 584 15.92 5.88 -17.91
CA SER A 584 15.65 6.68 -19.12
C SER A 584 16.91 6.83 -19.99
N VAL A 585 18.06 7.13 -19.36
CA VAL A 585 19.36 7.21 -20.06
C VAL A 585 19.76 5.86 -20.63
N TYR A 586 19.68 4.79 -19.83
CA TYR A 586 19.95 3.43 -20.29
C TYR A 586 19.08 3.04 -21.49
N ALA A 587 17.78 3.33 -21.45
CA ALA A 587 16.85 2.99 -22.52
C ALA A 587 17.18 3.74 -23.83
N VAL A 588 17.50 5.03 -23.74
CA VAL A 588 17.88 5.85 -24.91
C VAL A 588 19.20 5.38 -25.52
N ILE A 589 20.19 5.00 -24.71
CA ILE A 589 21.51 4.59 -25.21
C ILE A 589 21.48 3.17 -25.77
N PHE A 590 20.86 2.23 -25.05
CA PHE A 590 21.05 0.79 -25.31
C PHE A 590 19.81 0.06 -25.82
N LYS A 591 18.59 0.56 -25.55
CA LYS A 591 17.35 -0.16 -25.87
C LYS A 591 16.71 0.28 -27.19
N ALA A 592 16.89 1.55 -27.56
CA ALA A 592 16.33 2.10 -28.79
C ALA A 592 17.34 2.03 -29.96
N ASN A 593 16.91 1.42 -31.06
CA ASN A 593 17.74 1.21 -32.26
C ASN A 593 17.60 2.33 -33.32
N GLN A 594 16.92 3.43 -33.01
CA GLN A 594 16.74 4.55 -33.94
C GLN A 594 18.08 5.28 -34.19
N PRO A 595 18.32 5.84 -35.39
CA PRO A 595 19.62 6.39 -35.75
C PRO A 595 20.00 7.64 -34.94
N SER A 596 19.05 8.54 -34.63
CA SER A 596 19.31 9.73 -33.81
C SER A 596 18.81 9.61 -32.37
N TYR A 597 19.53 10.19 -31.40
CA TYR A 597 19.09 10.26 -29.99
C TYR A 597 17.70 10.91 -29.82
N ILE A 598 17.37 11.91 -30.65
CA ILE A 598 16.05 12.57 -30.60
C ILE A 598 14.96 11.61 -31.08
N GLU A 599 15.24 10.79 -32.10
CA GLU A 599 14.30 9.78 -32.60
C GLU A 599 14.13 8.64 -31.60
N ARG A 600 15.23 8.22 -30.94
CA ARG A 600 15.19 7.26 -29.84
C ARG A 600 14.29 7.75 -28.71
N LEU A 601 14.44 9.03 -28.31
CA LEU A 601 13.59 9.64 -27.28
C LEU A 601 12.11 9.64 -27.71
N LYS A 602 11.81 10.12 -28.93
CA LYS A 602 10.44 10.14 -29.48
C LYS A 602 9.84 8.75 -29.66
N PHE A 603 10.66 7.72 -29.89
CA PHE A 603 10.21 6.34 -29.99
C PHE A 603 9.84 5.79 -28.61
N LEU A 604 10.69 6.02 -27.60
CA LEU A 604 10.48 5.53 -26.23
C LEU A 604 9.38 6.27 -25.45
N THR A 605 8.93 7.44 -25.91
CA THR A 605 7.77 8.14 -25.32
C THR A 605 6.43 7.64 -25.87
N LYS A 606 6.42 6.76 -26.87
CA LYS A 606 5.21 6.17 -27.43
C LYS A 606 4.90 4.83 -26.76
N PRO A 607 3.61 4.48 -26.57
CA PRO A 607 3.23 3.16 -26.11
C PRO A 607 3.75 2.06 -27.03
N THR A 608 4.13 0.92 -26.47
CA THR A 608 4.54 -0.27 -27.26
C THR A 608 3.32 -0.96 -27.89
N LYS A 609 3.57 -1.91 -28.80
CA LYS A 609 2.52 -2.79 -29.37
C LYS A 609 1.79 -3.60 -28.28
N GLU A 610 2.46 -3.87 -27.17
CA GLU A 610 1.92 -4.64 -26.03
C GLU A 610 0.97 -3.81 -25.15
N TRP A 611 1.11 -2.48 -25.14
CA TRP A 611 0.25 -1.60 -24.35
C TRP A 611 -1.23 -1.73 -24.75
N GLY A 612 -2.10 -1.74 -23.74
CA GLY A 612 -3.55 -1.90 -23.88
C GLY A 612 -4.08 -3.03 -23.00
N PRO A 613 -5.37 -3.35 -23.13
CA PRO A 613 -5.98 -4.47 -22.39
C PRO A 613 -5.30 -5.81 -22.71
N LEU A 614 -5.22 -6.71 -21.73
CA LEU A 614 -4.55 -8.00 -21.90
C LEU A 614 -5.29 -8.92 -22.89
N LEU A 615 -6.63 -8.97 -22.81
CA LEU A 615 -7.47 -9.87 -23.63
C LEU A 615 -7.89 -9.20 -24.93
N ASP A 616 -7.85 -9.94 -26.04
CA ASP A 616 -8.12 -9.42 -27.39
C ASP A 616 -9.54 -8.87 -27.53
N LYS A 617 -10.51 -9.48 -26.83
CA LYS A 617 -11.88 -8.96 -26.74
C LYS A 617 -11.89 -7.51 -26.24
N HIS A 618 -11.23 -7.25 -25.13
CA HIS A 618 -11.17 -5.91 -24.53
C HIS A 618 -10.31 -4.94 -25.35
N ARG A 619 -9.28 -5.44 -26.06
CA ARG A 619 -8.51 -4.62 -27.01
C ARG A 619 -9.41 -4.08 -28.10
N ARG A 620 -10.26 -4.93 -28.70
CA ARG A 620 -11.23 -4.50 -29.73
C ARG A 620 -12.23 -3.48 -29.19
N GLU A 621 -12.79 -3.72 -28.00
CA GLU A 621 -13.73 -2.80 -27.35
C GLU A 621 -13.11 -1.42 -27.07
N ALA A 622 -11.83 -1.39 -26.68
CA ALA A 622 -11.10 -0.15 -26.40
C ALA A 622 -10.46 0.49 -27.66
N GLY A 623 -10.59 -0.12 -28.84
CA GLY A 623 -10.00 0.39 -30.09
C GLY A 623 -8.50 0.15 -30.24
N TYR A 624 -7.96 -0.88 -29.60
CA TYR A 624 -6.56 -1.33 -29.70
C TYR A 624 -6.42 -2.53 -30.64
N HIS A 625 -5.26 -2.64 -31.29
CA HIS A 625 -4.94 -3.80 -32.13
C HIS A 625 -4.78 -5.08 -31.30
N VAL A 626 -5.28 -6.18 -31.85
CA VAL A 626 -5.13 -7.55 -31.33
C VAL A 626 -3.67 -7.99 -31.42
N LEU A 627 -3.18 -8.70 -30.41
CA LEU A 627 -1.86 -9.31 -30.46
C LEU A 627 -1.99 -10.60 -31.28
N THR A 628 -1.47 -10.63 -32.52
CA THR A 628 -1.51 -11.84 -33.34
C THR A 628 -0.80 -12.99 -32.61
N SER A 629 -1.54 -14.08 -32.34
CA SER A 629 -1.02 -15.34 -31.80
C SER A 629 0.20 -15.78 -32.62
N THR A 630 1.38 -15.76 -32.00
CA THR A 630 2.62 -16.23 -32.61
C THR A 630 2.48 -17.72 -32.90
N LYS A 631 2.27 -18.07 -34.18
CA LYS A 631 2.48 -19.43 -34.68
C LYS A 631 3.88 -19.90 -34.29
N ASN A 632 3.97 -21.11 -33.74
CA ASN A 632 5.21 -21.87 -33.61
C ASN A 632 5.95 -21.87 -34.96
N PRO A 633 7.23 -21.45 -35.02
CA PRO A 633 8.02 -21.59 -36.23
C PRO A 633 8.53 -23.02 -36.29
N THR A 634 7.72 -23.93 -36.81
CA THR A 634 8.24 -25.17 -37.41
C THR A 634 8.40 -24.95 -38.91
N THR A 635 9.65 -25.13 -39.34
CA THR A 635 10.16 -25.39 -40.70
C THR A 635 10.29 -24.22 -41.70
N ASN A 636 11.57 -23.87 -41.90
CA ASN A 636 12.26 -23.49 -43.14
C ASN A 636 11.61 -22.51 -44.13
N GLY A 637 12.18 -21.30 -44.18
CA GLY A 637 12.06 -20.39 -45.33
C GLY A 637 12.70 -19.05 -45.04
N ALA A 638 13.81 -18.75 -45.71
CA ALA A 638 14.51 -17.48 -45.60
C ALA A 638 13.67 -16.30 -46.12
N THR A 639 14.07 -15.10 -45.68
CA THR A 639 13.76 -13.77 -46.24
C THR A 639 12.30 -13.27 -46.20
N GLN A 640 11.97 -12.51 -45.16
CA GLN A 640 11.39 -11.15 -45.34
C GLN A 640 11.46 -10.38 -44.01
N VAL A 641 12.29 -9.33 -43.99
CA VAL A 641 12.23 -8.29 -42.95
C VAL A 641 10.97 -7.50 -43.26
N ASP A 642 9.94 -7.65 -42.43
CA ASP A 642 8.65 -6.98 -42.61
C ASP A 642 8.84 -5.46 -42.70
N ARG A 643 8.44 -4.92 -43.86
CA ARG A 643 8.33 -3.49 -44.17
C ARG A 643 7.03 -2.88 -43.60
N ASP A 644 6.46 -3.48 -42.56
CA ASP A 644 5.14 -3.10 -42.02
C ASP A 644 5.20 -2.12 -40.84
N ASP A 645 6.40 -1.73 -40.37
CA ASP A 645 6.54 -0.72 -39.31
C ASP A 645 6.13 0.70 -39.74
N ALA A 646 5.98 0.96 -41.04
CA ALA A 646 5.57 2.26 -41.57
C ALA A 646 4.04 2.47 -41.61
N HIS A 647 3.23 1.41 -41.63
CA HIS A 647 1.78 1.50 -41.75
C HIS A 647 1.02 1.57 -40.42
N TYR A 648 1.72 1.49 -39.27
CA TYR A 648 1.15 1.65 -37.92
C TYR A 648 0.57 3.06 -37.64
N PHE A 649 0.88 4.06 -38.48
CA PHE A 649 0.73 5.48 -38.13
C PHE A 649 -0.45 6.22 -38.76
N ALA A 650 -1.31 5.58 -39.55
CA ALA A 650 -2.44 6.26 -40.19
C ALA A 650 -3.65 6.47 -39.26
N TYR A 651 -3.85 5.63 -38.23
CA TYR A 651 -4.96 5.80 -37.28
C TYR A 651 -4.58 6.59 -36.01
N SER A 652 -3.28 6.80 -35.77
CA SER A 652 -2.78 7.45 -34.55
C SER A 652 -2.63 8.97 -34.64
N GLN A 653 -2.80 9.58 -35.84
CA GLN A 653 -2.67 11.02 -36.04
C GLN A 653 -3.99 11.78 -35.90
N ASP A 654 -5.14 11.16 -36.14
CA ASP A 654 -6.44 11.86 -36.13
C ASP A 654 -7.02 12.14 -34.74
N ILE A 655 -6.37 11.67 -33.66
CA ILE A 655 -6.76 11.98 -32.27
C ILE A 655 -5.71 12.87 -31.57
N ALA A 656 -4.61 13.20 -32.25
CA ALA A 656 -3.54 14.03 -31.70
C ALA A 656 -3.59 15.51 -32.12
N LEU A 657 -4.74 15.99 -32.63
CA LEU A 657 -4.93 17.40 -33.00
C LEU A 657 -5.97 18.17 -32.21
#